data_AF-A0A844GYS4-F1
#
_entry.id   AF-A0A844GYS4-F1
#
_cell.length_a   1.000
_cell.length_b   1.000
_cell.length_c   1.000
_cell.angle_alpha   90.00
_cell.angle_beta   90.00
_cell.angle_gamma   90.00
#
_symmetry.space_group_name_H-M   'P 1'
#
loop_
_entity.id
_entity.type
_entity.pdbx_description
1 polymer ?
#
loop_
_entity_poly.entity_id
_entity_poly.type
_entity_poly.pdbx_seq_one_letter_code
_entity_poly.pdbx_strand_id
1 'polypeptide(L)'
;MKAEIRPRNFNSSHIQQASAVNLADHFHNRLSVFGITIDDSSTVDRDDGIWLIELSNGNFELQVSITDVSTVIPKHSPIDKEAEERVITLYHTNPSAPMLPNHLSTNLGSLEEEQRRLALTIFFQIDSNGNVNNFTIKETIFTNKKAFSYEEVEKILANPQDIPEHKLLLKMQQLAHLFAQKRVGKSGILTTEGYVDEDGNLIKENVNTHQLIAEFMILTNATVGNFLAENNLPAIYRTQDVGTTDFDFVIKTMGHCLVPAVYESWAKPHVGLGLMAYAHFTSPLRRFVDLVNHRIVKNFLQQKSHPYSIQELNTICDHVNEFTEKFKCDRANYLKQKRKDELEEKYSHLEQVNIDKLSSEELSELIQYTAKNNRLKDIILSLEKRKQDLQPKDFYHIWFVGKIQHFLEDEEIDTISILEIKSQLGNSIIDYKSYYCPIRQKNFAFCYLDGKTTLNPEEDSKKNKARQKAALATIKSYLKGELTSQPNNFPSATFEDFIKEQSLQKLETDIDLTNLDDKLFSQLIDYCLKNQFEEKIIEEIENRINRLSVKDLYKIWFEGKINKFFNFSNLDFTSVVLIYCQINNYSIKYRIEYNPSEEVYSALCCINNLISPEISVDAKKSRAKQKASMAYIQAYVNNTLITAPDIFADENEDNYPEKNADQDDDINPKKDIVNSIDNNEEKPTKLNVDWVSKLHYLCQANHWKSPEYIFDNFGTFFSCIVVLSVENKVLKSKGYGKSKKDAKQSASQVFMIQHQLET
;
A
#
# COMPACT_ATOMS: atom_id res chain seq x y z
N MET A 1 27.30 -0.11 -18.03
CA MET A 1 26.40 0.45 -19.05
C MET A 1 26.71 1.94 -19.18
N LYS A 2 26.62 2.53 -20.37
CA LYS A 2 26.78 3.99 -20.50
C LYS A 2 25.49 4.64 -19.99
N ALA A 3 25.61 5.69 -19.17
CA ALA A 3 24.45 6.46 -18.74
C ALA A 3 23.71 7.02 -19.96
N GLU A 4 22.39 6.89 -19.96
CA GLU A 4 21.51 7.45 -20.99
C GLU A 4 21.39 8.97 -20.82
N ILE A 5 21.31 9.45 -19.58
CA ILE A 5 21.30 10.86 -19.24
C ILE A 5 22.74 11.34 -19.07
N ARG A 6 23.11 12.37 -19.84
CA ARG A 6 24.46 12.93 -19.80
C ARG A 6 24.44 14.36 -19.27
N PRO A 7 25.37 14.72 -18.38
CA PRO A 7 25.69 16.11 -18.10
C PRO A 7 25.96 16.88 -19.39
N ARG A 8 25.49 18.13 -19.42
CA ARG A 8 25.68 19.04 -20.54
C ARG A 8 26.05 20.42 -20.03
N ASN A 9 26.74 21.17 -20.87
CA ASN A 9 27.16 22.54 -20.56
C ASN A 9 26.07 23.52 -21.00
N PHE A 10 25.94 24.62 -20.25
CA PHE A 10 25.11 25.75 -20.69
C PHE A 10 25.79 26.46 -21.87
N ASN A 11 25.00 26.82 -22.89
CA ASN A 11 25.51 27.59 -24.03
C ASN A 11 25.59 29.10 -23.70
N SER A 12 26.12 29.88 -24.64
CA SER A 12 26.29 31.33 -24.47
C SER A 12 24.97 32.07 -24.21
N SER A 13 23.87 31.66 -24.85
CA SER A 13 22.57 32.29 -24.67
C SER A 13 22.01 32.08 -23.25
N HIS A 14 22.23 30.91 -22.65
CA HIS A 14 21.83 30.61 -21.28
C HIS A 14 22.62 31.48 -20.29
N ILE A 15 23.94 31.59 -20.50
CA ILE A 15 24.82 32.39 -19.63
C ILE A 15 24.46 33.88 -19.74
N GLN A 16 24.28 34.39 -20.97
CA GLN A 16 23.89 35.78 -21.19
C GLN A 16 22.54 36.12 -20.54
N GLN A 17 21.55 35.24 -20.67
CA GLN A 17 20.26 35.44 -20.01
C GLN A 17 20.43 35.47 -18.49
N ALA A 18 21.18 34.52 -17.92
CA ALA A 18 21.36 34.44 -16.46
C ALA A 18 22.08 35.69 -15.92
N SER A 19 23.14 36.15 -16.59
CA SER A 19 23.90 37.33 -16.18
C SER A 19 23.16 38.66 -16.35
N ALA A 20 22.08 38.70 -17.14
CA ALA A 20 21.26 39.89 -17.32
C ALA A 20 20.20 40.07 -16.21
N VAL A 21 20.03 39.09 -15.32
CA VAL A 21 19.00 39.14 -14.27
C VAL A 21 19.43 40.08 -13.14
N ASN A 22 18.55 41.04 -12.82
CA ASN A 22 18.69 41.92 -11.68
C ASN A 22 17.46 41.79 -10.76
N LEU A 23 17.65 41.25 -9.55
CA LEU A 23 16.55 41.01 -8.61
C LEU A 23 15.89 42.31 -8.13
N ALA A 24 16.62 43.43 -8.09
CA ALA A 24 16.11 44.69 -7.58
C ALA A 24 14.92 45.20 -8.39
N ASP A 25 14.88 44.89 -9.70
CA ASP A 25 13.81 45.27 -10.62
C ASP A 25 12.47 44.62 -10.23
N HIS A 26 12.51 43.55 -9.42
CA HIS A 26 11.36 42.75 -9.02
C HIS A 26 10.96 42.92 -7.54
N PHE A 27 11.62 43.82 -6.80
CA PHE A 27 11.33 44.04 -5.37
C PHE A 27 10.08 44.91 -5.12
N HIS A 28 9.59 45.61 -6.14
CA HIS A 28 8.42 46.46 -5.99
C HIS A 28 7.15 45.65 -5.66
N ASN A 29 6.31 46.19 -4.77
CA ASN A 29 5.02 45.61 -4.37
C ASN A 29 5.06 44.22 -3.71
N ARG A 30 6.22 43.80 -3.20
CA ARG A 30 6.38 42.53 -2.46
C ARG A 30 6.51 42.75 -0.96
N LEU A 31 5.85 41.91 -0.17
CA LEU A 31 5.97 41.93 1.29
C LEU A 31 7.36 41.45 1.71
N SER A 32 8.01 42.13 2.66
CA SER A 32 9.26 41.63 3.24
C SER A 32 8.97 40.62 4.35
N VAL A 33 9.66 39.48 4.30
CA VAL A 33 9.58 38.42 5.31
C VAL A 33 10.97 38.00 5.75
N PHE A 34 11.04 37.42 6.94
CA PHE A 34 12.27 36.85 7.50
C PHE A 34 12.12 35.35 7.63
N GLY A 35 13.24 34.64 7.61
CA GLY A 35 13.27 33.21 7.91
C GLY A 35 14.67 32.71 8.17
N ILE A 36 14.75 31.41 8.40
CA ILE A 36 16.00 30.65 8.47
C ILE A 36 15.94 29.53 7.43
N THR A 37 17.10 29.02 7.01
CA THR A 37 17.19 27.84 6.17
C THR A 37 17.90 26.72 6.95
N ILE A 38 17.54 25.47 6.69
CA ILE A 38 18.16 24.30 7.33
C ILE A 38 18.45 23.28 6.24
N ASP A 39 19.72 23.04 5.96
CA ASP A 39 20.17 22.20 4.85
C ASP A 39 21.38 21.35 5.25
N ASP A 40 21.85 20.47 4.35
CA ASP A 40 23.17 19.86 4.51
C ASP A 40 24.27 20.92 4.41
N SER A 41 25.37 20.73 5.13
CA SER A 41 26.51 21.67 5.14
C SER A 41 27.16 21.88 3.77
N SER A 42 27.00 20.92 2.86
CA SER A 42 27.46 21.00 1.47
C SER A 42 26.48 21.67 0.51
N THR A 43 25.29 22.06 0.97
CA THR A 43 24.24 22.63 0.12
C THR A 43 24.59 24.04 -0.34
N VAL A 44 24.42 24.27 -1.64
CA VAL A 44 24.74 25.54 -2.32
C VAL A 44 23.52 26.19 -2.98
N ASP A 45 22.42 25.46 -3.09
CA ASP A 45 21.17 25.82 -3.75
C ASP A 45 19.99 25.64 -2.79
N ARG A 46 19.80 26.63 -1.90
CA ARG A 46 18.76 26.62 -0.87
C ARG A 46 17.43 27.08 -1.46
N ASP A 47 16.48 26.17 -1.58
CA ASP A 47 15.15 26.42 -2.16
C ASP A 47 14.17 27.01 -1.15
N ASP A 48 14.23 26.56 0.11
CA ASP A 48 13.20 26.79 1.11
C ASP A 48 13.73 27.46 2.38
N GLY A 49 12.90 28.32 2.96
CA GLY A 49 13.14 29.01 4.21
C GLY A 49 11.90 29.01 5.09
N ILE A 50 12.10 28.92 6.40
CA ILE A 50 11.02 28.72 7.37
C ILE A 50 11.04 29.78 8.46
N TRP A 51 9.86 30.14 8.95
CA TRP A 51 9.68 31.03 10.10
C TRP A 51 8.40 30.67 10.85
N LEU A 52 8.40 30.79 12.17
CA LEU A 52 7.26 30.44 13.01
C LEU A 52 6.99 31.57 13.99
N ILE A 53 5.74 31.99 14.08
CA ILE A 53 5.28 33.01 15.02
C ILE A 53 4.23 32.35 15.92
N GLU A 54 4.45 32.38 17.23
CA GLU A 54 3.40 32.02 18.19
C GLU A 54 2.51 33.23 18.44
N LEU A 55 1.20 33.03 18.29
CA LEU A 55 0.17 34.04 18.49
C LEU A 55 -0.25 34.07 19.96
N SER A 56 -0.83 35.18 20.40
CA SER A 56 -1.22 35.41 21.80
C SER A 56 -2.23 34.40 22.37
N ASN A 57 -2.97 33.72 21.50
CA ASN A 57 -3.94 32.67 21.85
C ASN A 57 -3.32 31.25 21.88
N GLY A 58 -2.01 31.11 21.69
CA GLY A 58 -1.32 29.81 21.63
C GLY A 58 -1.41 29.10 20.27
N ASN A 59 -2.00 29.74 19.26
CA ASN A 59 -1.94 29.28 17.88
C ASN A 59 -0.61 29.69 17.23
N PHE A 60 -0.33 29.15 16.06
CA PHE A 60 0.88 29.42 15.31
C PHE A 60 0.59 29.99 13.93
N GLU A 61 1.41 30.93 13.50
CA GLU A 61 1.59 31.26 12.09
C GLU A 61 2.91 30.65 11.60
N LEU A 62 2.82 29.62 10.75
CA LEU A 62 3.99 29.05 10.07
C LEU A 62 4.13 29.69 8.70
N GLN A 63 5.31 30.19 8.40
CA GLN A 63 5.65 30.76 7.10
C GLN A 63 6.67 29.86 6.41
N VAL A 64 6.31 29.35 5.25
CA VAL A 64 7.23 28.58 4.39
C VAL A 64 7.47 29.40 3.12
N SER A 65 8.70 29.84 2.92
CA SER A 65 9.13 30.67 1.81
C SER A 65 9.93 29.85 0.82
N ILE A 66 9.44 29.71 -0.41
CA ILE A 66 10.14 29.01 -1.48
C ILE A 66 10.68 30.04 -2.47
N THR A 67 11.92 29.89 -2.90
CA THR A 67 12.53 30.79 -3.89
C THR A 67 11.69 30.93 -5.16
N ASP A 68 11.54 32.16 -5.65
CA ASP A 68 10.68 32.50 -6.80
C ASP A 68 11.50 32.77 -8.06
N VAL A 69 12.22 31.76 -8.52
CA VAL A 69 12.97 31.82 -9.78
C VAL A 69 12.06 31.92 -11.01
N SER A 70 10.77 31.58 -10.87
CA SER A 70 9.78 31.74 -11.94
C SER A 70 9.59 33.19 -12.38
N THR A 71 9.91 34.18 -11.53
CA THR A 71 9.87 35.60 -11.88
C THR A 71 10.93 35.97 -12.91
N VAL A 72 12.11 35.37 -12.80
CA VAL A 72 13.30 35.76 -13.59
C VAL A 72 13.60 34.81 -14.75
N ILE A 73 12.85 33.72 -14.84
CA ILE A 73 12.91 32.75 -15.95
C ILE A 73 11.56 32.77 -16.68
N PRO A 74 11.40 33.59 -17.74
CA PRO A 74 10.18 33.62 -18.54
C PRO A 74 9.93 32.27 -19.24
N LYS A 75 8.66 31.88 -19.37
CA LYS A 75 8.27 30.72 -20.18
C LYS A 75 8.81 30.87 -21.62
N HIS A 76 9.33 29.78 -22.17
CA HIS A 76 9.96 29.67 -23.50
C HIS A 76 11.29 30.44 -23.68
N SER A 77 11.88 31.00 -22.62
CA SER A 77 13.22 31.58 -22.70
C SER A 77 14.29 30.50 -22.96
N PRO A 78 15.52 30.87 -23.38
CA PRO A 78 16.62 29.90 -23.52
C PRO A 78 16.87 29.05 -22.27
N ILE A 79 16.94 29.67 -21.09
CA ILE A 79 17.09 28.95 -19.81
C ILE A 79 15.89 28.05 -19.50
N ASP A 80 14.66 28.46 -19.83
CA ASP A 80 13.45 27.66 -19.59
C ASP A 80 13.46 26.36 -20.39
N LYS A 81 13.79 26.44 -21.68
CA LYS A 81 13.91 25.27 -22.55
C LYS A 81 15.02 24.33 -22.07
N GLU A 82 16.15 24.89 -21.66
CA GLU A 82 17.25 24.10 -21.10
C GLU A 82 16.85 23.43 -19.77
N ALA A 83 16.08 24.11 -18.91
CA ALA A 83 15.57 23.56 -17.67
C ALA A 83 14.56 22.42 -17.92
N GLU A 84 13.67 22.60 -18.90
CA GLU A 84 12.71 21.59 -19.35
C GLU A 84 13.44 20.33 -19.81
N GLU A 85 14.43 20.47 -20.71
CA GLU A 85 15.17 19.32 -21.20
C GLU A 85 16.01 18.65 -20.08
N ARG A 86 16.46 19.40 -19.06
CA ARG A 86 17.25 18.87 -17.93
C ARG A 86 16.39 18.17 -16.88
N VAL A 87 15.14 18.63 -16.71
CA VAL A 87 14.14 18.15 -15.75
C VAL A 87 14.53 18.35 -14.27
N ILE A 88 15.70 17.89 -13.85
CA ILE A 88 16.24 18.00 -12.49
C ILE A 88 17.75 18.31 -12.46
N THR A 89 18.24 18.74 -11.30
CA THR A 89 19.68 18.76 -10.99
C THR A 89 20.22 17.35 -10.72
N LEU A 90 21.35 16.99 -11.34
CA LEU A 90 22.02 15.71 -11.14
C LEU A 90 23.20 15.87 -10.16
N TYR A 91 22.98 15.61 -8.87
CA TYR A 91 24.05 15.71 -7.85
C TYR A 91 25.04 14.55 -7.86
N HIS A 92 24.69 13.40 -8.46
CA HIS A 92 25.53 12.20 -8.46
C HIS A 92 26.63 12.24 -9.53
N THR A 93 26.65 13.27 -10.38
CA THR A 93 27.68 13.45 -11.41
C THR A 93 28.87 14.22 -10.82
N ASN A 94 30.07 14.02 -11.36
CA ASN A 94 31.25 14.78 -10.95
C ASN A 94 31.84 15.54 -12.16
N PRO A 95 31.72 16.88 -12.22
CA PRO A 95 30.99 17.74 -11.27
C PRO A 95 29.46 17.55 -11.33
N SER A 96 28.74 18.09 -10.35
CA SER A 96 27.26 18.09 -10.36
C SER A 96 26.74 18.83 -11.60
N ALA A 97 25.63 18.36 -12.17
CA ALA A 97 25.01 18.96 -13.34
C ALA A 97 23.70 19.67 -12.94
N PRO A 98 23.71 20.98 -12.70
CA PRO A 98 22.53 21.71 -12.23
C PRO A 98 21.49 21.88 -13.33
N MET A 99 20.22 21.95 -12.95
CA MET A 99 19.11 22.25 -13.85
C MET A 99 19.19 23.68 -14.40
N LEU A 100 19.55 24.63 -13.53
CA LEU A 100 19.70 26.04 -13.87
C LEU A 100 21.18 26.45 -13.88
N PRO A 101 21.57 27.50 -14.63
CA PRO A 101 22.92 28.05 -14.55
C PRO A 101 23.28 28.43 -13.10
N ASN A 102 24.52 28.17 -12.67
CA ASN A 102 24.99 28.45 -11.30
C ASN A 102 24.69 29.87 -10.81
N HIS A 103 24.75 30.87 -11.70
CA HIS A 103 24.43 32.25 -11.36
C HIS A 103 22.97 32.42 -10.86
N LEU A 104 22.05 31.58 -11.35
CA LEU A 104 20.67 31.52 -10.86
C LEU A 104 20.52 30.51 -9.72
N SER A 105 21.00 29.26 -9.86
CA SER A 105 20.75 28.22 -8.85
C SER A 105 21.46 28.48 -7.52
N THR A 106 22.75 28.81 -7.54
CA THR A 106 23.58 28.90 -6.32
C THR A 106 23.86 30.33 -5.87
N ASN A 107 23.28 31.33 -6.55
CA ASN A 107 23.47 32.74 -6.20
C ASN A 107 22.14 33.50 -6.13
N LEU A 108 21.61 33.96 -7.27
CA LEU A 108 20.43 34.85 -7.27
C LEU A 108 19.15 34.17 -6.80
N GLY A 109 19.03 32.86 -7.00
CA GLY A 109 17.88 32.05 -6.57
C GLY A 109 18.06 31.42 -5.19
N SER A 110 19.30 31.09 -4.77
CA SER A 110 19.54 30.48 -3.46
C SER A 110 19.22 31.45 -2.31
N LEU A 111 18.50 30.97 -1.30
CA LEU A 111 18.13 31.71 -0.08
C LEU A 111 19.32 31.88 0.88
N GLU A 112 20.39 32.52 0.41
CA GLU A 112 21.66 32.70 1.15
C GLU A 112 21.53 33.59 2.40
N GLU A 113 22.34 33.29 3.42
CA GLU A 113 22.38 34.00 4.70
C GLU A 113 22.63 35.52 4.49
N GLU A 114 21.86 36.34 5.21
CA GLU A 114 21.85 37.81 5.17
C GLU A 114 21.46 38.43 3.81
N GLN A 115 21.08 37.61 2.82
CA GLN A 115 20.71 38.09 1.50
C GLN A 115 19.20 38.26 1.35
N ARG A 116 18.82 39.23 0.51
CA ARG A 116 17.43 39.43 0.07
C ARG A 116 17.19 38.66 -1.22
N ARG A 117 16.12 37.86 -1.24
CA ARG A 117 15.76 36.98 -2.36
C ARG A 117 14.27 37.05 -2.66
N LEU A 118 13.90 36.79 -3.90
CA LEU A 118 12.50 36.67 -4.30
C LEU A 118 11.96 35.33 -3.80
N ALA A 119 10.78 35.32 -3.20
CA ALA A 119 10.14 34.09 -2.76
C ALA A 119 8.62 34.12 -2.98
N LEU A 120 8.03 32.92 -3.02
CA LEU A 120 6.62 32.67 -2.78
C LEU A 120 6.49 32.15 -1.35
N THR A 121 5.87 32.93 -0.47
CA THR A 121 5.66 32.54 0.92
C THR A 121 4.22 32.07 1.12
N ILE A 122 4.09 30.87 1.68
CA ILE A 122 2.84 30.31 2.16
C ILE A 122 2.75 30.57 3.66
N PHE A 123 1.70 31.29 4.07
CA PHE A 123 1.39 31.61 5.47
C PHE A 123 0.29 30.68 5.95
N PHE A 124 0.58 29.81 6.91
CA PHE A 124 -0.36 28.88 7.52
C PHE A 124 -0.83 29.38 8.87
N GLN A 125 -2.14 29.40 9.10
CA GLN A 125 -2.73 29.62 10.41
C GLN A 125 -3.05 28.28 11.05
N ILE A 126 -2.36 27.95 12.13
CA ILE A 126 -2.36 26.61 12.72
C ILE A 126 -2.80 26.69 14.19
N ASP A 127 -3.75 25.86 14.59
CA ASP A 127 -4.15 25.79 16.01
C ASP A 127 -3.10 25.07 16.87
N SER A 128 -3.28 25.13 18.19
CA SER A 128 -2.42 24.45 19.17
C SER A 128 -2.39 22.92 19.03
N ASN A 129 -3.34 22.32 18.31
CA ASN A 129 -3.38 20.90 18.02
C ASN A 129 -2.71 20.55 16.69
N GLY A 130 -2.14 21.54 15.96
CA GLY A 130 -1.53 21.34 14.65
C GLY A 130 -2.55 21.18 13.51
N ASN A 131 -3.78 21.70 13.63
CA ASN A 131 -4.73 21.75 12.52
C ASN A 131 -4.52 23.04 11.73
N VAL A 132 -4.43 22.92 10.40
CA VAL A 132 -4.35 24.07 9.51
C VAL A 132 -5.76 24.62 9.30
N ASN A 133 -6.02 25.80 9.86
CA ASN A 133 -7.32 26.46 9.77
C ASN A 133 -7.48 27.24 8.46
N ASN A 134 -6.39 27.86 8.01
CA ASN A 134 -6.35 28.65 6.78
C ASN A 134 -4.92 28.77 6.26
N PHE A 135 -4.76 29.11 4.98
CA PHE A 135 -3.47 29.49 4.41
C PHE A 135 -3.61 30.63 3.38
N THR A 136 -2.52 31.35 3.12
CA THR A 136 -2.44 32.30 1.99
C THR A 136 -1.09 32.20 1.31
N ILE A 137 -1.03 32.47 0.01
CA ILE A 137 0.22 32.48 -0.78
C ILE A 137 0.47 33.91 -1.25
N LYS A 138 1.69 34.42 -1.05
CA LYS A 138 2.08 35.77 -1.50
C LYS A 138 3.47 35.79 -2.12
N GLU A 139 3.66 36.68 -3.08
CA GLU A 139 5.00 37.08 -3.56
C GLU A 139 5.68 37.95 -2.50
N THR A 140 6.87 37.55 -2.08
CA THR A 140 7.61 38.17 -0.98
C THR A 140 9.08 38.45 -1.35
N ILE A 141 9.72 39.26 -0.51
CA ILE A 141 11.16 39.41 -0.43
C ILE A 141 11.60 38.72 0.86
N PHE A 142 12.20 37.55 0.72
CA PHE A 142 12.74 36.77 1.82
C PHE A 142 14.12 37.30 2.21
N THR A 143 14.36 37.45 3.51
CA THR A 143 15.69 37.72 4.06
C THR A 143 16.07 36.59 5.01
N ASN A 144 17.09 35.82 4.63
CA ASN A 144 17.58 34.72 5.47
C ASN A 144 18.36 35.31 6.66
N LYS A 145 17.91 35.05 7.88
CA LYS A 145 18.60 35.48 9.10
C LYS A 145 19.76 34.57 9.45
N LYS A 146 19.67 33.29 9.12
CA LYS A 146 20.68 32.30 9.43
C LYS A 146 20.48 31.05 8.57
N ALA A 147 21.55 30.59 7.94
CA ALA A 147 21.63 29.27 7.34
C ALA A 147 22.21 28.28 8.36
N PHE A 148 21.41 27.31 8.77
CA PHE A 148 21.83 26.23 9.66
C PHE A 148 22.12 24.95 8.88
N SER A 149 23.07 24.17 9.38
CA SER A 149 23.18 22.76 9.03
C SER A 149 22.28 21.88 9.90
N TYR A 150 21.88 20.71 9.40
CA TYR A 150 21.16 19.72 10.20
C TYR A 150 21.88 19.37 11.52
N GLU A 151 23.21 19.20 11.48
CA GLU A 151 24.02 18.90 12.65
C GLU A 151 24.00 20.01 13.71
N GLU A 152 24.00 21.27 13.28
CA GLU A 152 23.90 22.42 14.19
C GLU A 152 22.55 22.44 14.89
N VAL A 153 21.46 22.23 14.14
CA VAL A 153 20.11 22.18 14.71
C VAL A 153 19.96 21.02 15.68
N GLU A 154 20.52 19.84 15.38
CA GLU A 154 20.52 18.71 16.31
C GLU A 154 21.24 19.03 17.62
N LYS A 155 22.42 19.66 17.54
CA LYS A 155 23.16 20.11 18.74
C LYS A 155 22.36 21.12 19.55
N ILE A 156 21.67 22.04 18.87
CA ILE A 156 20.81 23.04 19.50
C ILE A 156 19.61 22.40 20.21
N LEU A 157 18.92 21.47 19.54
CA LEU A 157 17.74 20.78 20.08
C LEU A 157 18.11 19.86 21.25
N ALA A 158 19.31 19.28 21.25
CA ALA A 158 19.81 18.46 22.35
C ALA A 158 20.17 19.29 23.59
N ASN A 159 20.70 20.50 23.41
CA ASN A 159 21.10 21.39 24.51
C ASN A 159 20.58 22.83 24.28
N PRO A 160 19.26 23.03 24.37
CA PRO A 160 18.67 24.32 24.05
C PRO A 160 19.07 25.38 25.06
N GLN A 161 19.76 26.41 24.58
CA GLN A 161 20.00 27.64 25.34
C GLN A 161 18.78 28.57 25.28
N ASP A 162 18.68 29.49 26.24
CA ASP A 162 17.59 30.46 26.37
C ASP A 162 17.71 31.63 25.36
N ILE A 163 18.00 31.33 24.09
CA ILE A 163 18.06 32.31 23.00
C ILE A 163 16.88 32.15 22.04
N PRO A 164 16.39 33.24 21.40
CA PRO A 164 15.16 33.22 20.60
C PRO A 164 15.15 32.17 19.47
N GLU A 165 16.27 32.01 18.76
CA GLU A 165 16.42 31.09 17.63
C GLU A 165 16.26 29.62 18.09
N HIS A 166 16.80 29.29 19.26
CA HIS A 166 16.68 27.95 19.82
C HIS A 166 15.23 27.65 20.26
N LYS A 167 14.55 28.63 20.86
CA LYS A 167 13.13 28.52 21.20
C LYS A 167 12.26 28.34 19.96
N LEU A 168 12.59 29.02 18.88
CA LEU A 168 11.92 28.89 17.60
C LEU A 168 12.05 27.46 17.05
N LEU A 169 13.28 26.93 17.02
CA LEU A 169 13.56 25.56 16.56
C LEU A 169 12.84 24.49 17.38
N LEU A 170 12.80 24.65 18.71
CA LEU A 170 12.05 23.74 19.59
C LEU A 170 10.55 23.71 19.26
N LYS A 171 9.94 24.89 19.04
CA LYS A 171 8.52 24.98 18.68
C LYS A 171 8.24 24.42 17.28
N MET A 172 9.13 24.66 16.33
CA MET A 172 9.05 24.05 15.00
C MET A 172 9.11 22.52 15.08
N GLN A 173 10.01 21.96 15.91
CA GLN A 173 10.10 20.52 16.14
C GLN A 173 8.81 19.96 16.74
N GLN A 174 8.24 20.63 17.75
CA GLN A 174 6.97 20.22 18.36
C GLN A 174 5.83 20.20 17.33
N LEU A 175 5.74 21.25 16.50
CA LEU A 175 4.72 21.35 15.47
C LEU A 175 4.89 20.28 14.38
N ALA A 176 6.12 20.03 13.93
CA ALA A 176 6.42 18.95 12.98
C ALA A 176 6.03 17.58 13.55
N HIS A 177 6.26 17.34 14.84
CA HIS A 177 5.83 16.11 15.50
C HIS A 177 4.30 15.94 15.52
N LEU A 178 3.53 17.02 15.71
CA LEU A 178 2.07 16.98 15.61
C LEU A 178 1.60 16.62 14.20
N PHE A 179 2.25 17.17 13.15
CA PHE A 179 1.95 16.80 11.77
C PHE A 179 2.25 15.33 11.50
N ALA A 180 3.41 14.85 11.96
CA ALA A 180 3.80 13.46 11.84
C ALA A 180 2.76 12.52 12.48
N GLN A 181 2.38 12.78 13.73
CA GLN A 181 1.40 11.99 14.47
C GLN A 181 0.05 11.88 13.75
N LYS A 182 -0.42 12.96 13.11
CA LYS A 182 -1.68 12.95 12.35
C LYS A 182 -1.63 12.13 11.07
N ARG A 183 -0.42 11.85 10.56
CA ARG A 183 -0.19 11.01 9.38
C ARG A 183 0.04 9.54 9.75
N VAL A 184 0.41 9.24 11.00
CA VAL A 184 0.48 7.85 11.50
C VAL A 184 -0.88 7.14 11.32
N GLY A 185 -0.88 6.01 10.61
CA GLY A 185 -2.07 5.21 10.33
C GLY A 185 -2.93 5.69 9.14
N LYS A 186 -2.59 6.82 8.50
CA LYS A 186 -3.20 7.28 7.25
C LYS A 186 -2.14 7.25 6.14
N SER A 187 -1.90 6.07 5.59
CA SER A 187 -0.96 5.80 4.48
C SER A 187 0.19 6.80 4.36
N GLY A 188 1.16 6.77 5.29
CA GLY A 188 2.41 7.49 5.12
C GLY A 188 3.11 7.96 6.41
N ILE A 189 4.36 7.51 6.54
CA ILE A 189 5.54 8.32 6.92
C ILE A 189 6.10 8.24 8.36
N LEU A 190 5.44 7.56 9.31
CA LEU A 190 6.18 7.03 10.47
C LEU A 190 5.90 5.54 10.61
N THR A 191 6.89 4.73 10.24
CA THR A 191 6.93 3.34 10.66
C THR A 191 7.73 3.26 11.96
N THR A 192 7.59 2.17 12.71
CA THR A 192 8.48 1.90 13.86
C THR A 192 9.96 1.80 13.48
N GLU A 193 10.28 1.72 12.18
CA GLU A 193 11.63 1.49 11.64
C GLU A 193 12.24 2.69 10.89
N GLY A 194 11.49 3.80 10.70
CA GLY A 194 11.95 4.97 9.93
C GLY A 194 10.85 5.78 9.25
N TYR A 195 11.26 6.78 8.48
CA TYR A 195 10.42 7.72 7.73
C TYR A 195 10.26 7.28 6.26
N VAL A 196 9.08 7.40 5.65
CA VAL A 196 8.86 7.05 4.23
C VAL A 196 8.89 8.31 3.36
N ASP A 197 9.66 8.32 2.28
CA ASP A 197 9.71 9.46 1.34
C ASP A 197 8.55 9.47 0.32
N GLU A 198 8.48 10.50 -0.52
CA GLU A 198 7.44 10.66 -1.55
C GLU A 198 7.49 9.61 -2.67
N ASP A 199 8.60 8.89 -2.82
CA ASP A 199 8.70 7.76 -3.74
C ASP A 199 8.32 6.43 -3.05
N GLY A 200 8.06 6.44 -1.74
CA GLY A 200 7.71 5.27 -0.95
C GLY A 200 8.91 4.55 -0.32
N ASN A 201 10.11 5.13 -0.33
CA ASN A 201 11.31 4.52 0.25
C ASN A 201 11.42 4.78 1.76
N LEU A 202 11.94 3.80 2.52
CA LEU A 202 12.18 3.93 3.96
C LEU A 202 13.56 4.54 4.25
N ILE A 203 13.59 5.64 5.00
CA ILE A 203 14.77 6.38 5.50
C ILE A 203 14.91 6.12 7.01
N LYS A 204 16.10 5.66 7.44
CA LYS A 204 16.36 5.20 8.82
C LYS A 204 17.21 6.15 9.68
N GLU A 205 17.88 7.14 9.09
CA GLU A 205 18.87 8.00 9.77
C GLU A 205 18.32 9.42 10.08
N ASN A 206 18.86 10.07 11.13
CA ASN A 206 18.60 11.47 11.54
C ASN A 206 17.13 11.91 11.53
N VAL A 207 16.27 11.05 12.06
CA VAL A 207 14.81 11.18 12.00
C VAL A 207 14.32 12.55 12.51
N ASN A 208 14.89 13.10 13.58
CA ASN A 208 14.28 14.28 14.22
C ASN A 208 14.34 15.57 13.38
N THR A 209 15.53 16.00 12.94
CA THR A 209 15.67 17.29 12.24
C THR A 209 15.31 17.19 10.77
N HIS A 210 15.63 16.08 10.11
CA HIS A 210 15.21 15.85 8.72
C HIS A 210 13.68 15.76 8.61
N GLN A 211 13.03 15.14 9.61
CA GLN A 211 11.57 15.13 9.67
C GLN A 211 10.98 16.53 9.82
N LEU A 212 11.60 17.43 10.60
CA LEU A 212 11.10 18.80 10.76
C LEU A 212 10.90 19.49 9.41
N ILE A 213 11.94 19.51 8.58
CA ILE A 213 11.86 20.11 7.24
C ILE A 213 10.92 19.32 6.34
N ALA A 214 11.01 17.99 6.35
CA ALA A 214 10.16 17.14 5.50
C ALA A 214 8.66 17.34 5.77
N GLU A 215 8.25 17.48 7.03
CA GLU A 215 6.85 17.72 7.41
C GLU A 215 6.35 19.06 6.88
N PHE A 216 7.17 20.13 6.97
CA PHE A 216 6.80 21.45 6.46
C PHE A 216 6.76 21.49 4.93
N MET A 217 7.67 20.79 4.25
CA MET A 217 7.66 20.68 2.79
C MET A 217 6.47 19.86 2.31
N ILE A 218 6.12 18.76 2.98
CA ILE A 218 4.93 17.98 2.60
C ILE A 218 3.66 18.77 2.87
N LEU A 219 3.54 19.45 4.02
CA LEU A 219 2.42 20.33 4.28
C LEU A 219 2.25 21.35 3.15
N THR A 220 3.36 21.96 2.70
CA THR A 220 3.36 22.95 1.62
C THR A 220 2.93 22.35 0.28
N ASN A 221 3.57 21.26 -0.15
CA ASN A 221 3.25 20.57 -1.40
C ASN A 221 1.81 20.00 -1.42
N ALA A 222 1.33 19.46 -0.30
CA ALA A 222 -0.04 19.00 -0.16
C ALA A 222 -1.04 20.15 -0.20
N THR A 223 -0.73 21.26 0.47
CA THR A 223 -1.61 22.45 0.48
C THR A 223 -1.71 23.07 -0.91
N VAL A 224 -0.59 23.23 -1.62
CA VAL A 224 -0.58 23.73 -3.00
C VAL A 224 -1.28 22.75 -3.95
N GLY A 225 -1.05 21.44 -3.81
CA GLY A 225 -1.76 20.42 -4.58
C GLY A 225 -3.28 20.50 -4.39
N ASN A 226 -3.75 20.59 -3.14
CA ASN A 226 -5.18 20.75 -2.85
C ASN A 226 -5.71 22.10 -3.36
N PHE A 227 -4.96 23.19 -3.21
CA PHE A 227 -5.33 24.50 -3.73
C PHE A 227 -5.56 24.47 -5.24
N LEU A 228 -4.65 23.87 -6.00
CA LEU A 228 -4.78 23.74 -7.45
C LEU A 228 -5.99 22.88 -7.81
N ALA A 229 -6.17 21.75 -7.12
CA ALA A 229 -7.25 20.81 -7.37
C ALA A 229 -8.63 21.41 -7.06
N GLU A 230 -8.79 22.07 -5.91
CA GLU A 230 -10.04 22.71 -5.47
C GLU A 230 -10.47 23.87 -6.38
N ASN A 231 -9.51 24.51 -7.05
CA ASN A 231 -9.76 25.55 -8.06
C ASN A 231 -9.87 24.99 -9.49
N ASN A 232 -9.88 23.66 -9.67
CA ASN A 232 -9.95 22.98 -10.96
C ASN A 232 -8.86 23.42 -11.94
N LEU A 233 -7.65 23.70 -11.44
CA LEU A 233 -6.53 24.13 -12.26
C LEU A 233 -5.75 22.92 -12.77
N PRO A 234 -5.58 22.77 -14.10
CA PRO A 234 -4.64 21.81 -14.64
C PRO A 234 -3.22 22.26 -14.24
N ALA A 235 -2.45 21.37 -13.65
CA ALA A 235 -1.11 21.63 -13.15
C ALA A 235 -0.33 20.32 -13.15
N ILE A 236 0.95 20.34 -12.76
CA ILE A 236 1.70 19.09 -12.70
C ILE A 236 1.60 18.51 -11.28
N TYR A 237 0.75 17.51 -11.13
CA TYR A 237 0.53 16.78 -9.88
C TYR A 237 1.46 15.57 -9.82
N ARG A 238 1.92 15.23 -8.61
CA ARG A 238 2.66 14.01 -8.32
C ARG A 238 1.67 13.00 -7.76
N THR A 239 1.46 11.91 -8.49
CA THR A 239 0.38 10.95 -8.24
C THR A 239 0.95 9.54 -8.10
N GLN A 240 0.28 8.68 -7.35
CA GLN A 240 0.74 7.32 -7.13
C GLN A 240 -0.46 6.41 -6.93
N ASP A 241 -0.63 5.41 -7.79
CA ASP A 241 -1.70 4.42 -7.65
C ASP A 241 -1.27 3.28 -6.69
N VAL A 242 -2.22 2.42 -6.35
CA VAL A 242 -2.01 1.24 -5.48
C VAL A 242 -1.30 0.08 -6.18
N GLY A 243 -1.31 0.03 -7.52
CA GLY A 243 -0.61 -0.99 -8.31
C GLY A 243 -1.17 -2.42 -8.25
N THR A 244 -2.03 -2.72 -7.28
CA THR A 244 -2.65 -4.05 -7.06
C THR A 244 -4.11 -3.90 -6.62
N THR A 245 -4.84 -5.02 -6.63
CA THR A 245 -6.21 -5.14 -6.10
C THR A 245 -6.24 -5.79 -4.71
N ASP A 246 -5.14 -6.38 -4.25
CA ASP A 246 -5.02 -6.99 -2.91
C ASP A 246 -4.53 -5.95 -1.89
N PHE A 247 -5.48 -5.18 -1.37
CA PHE A 247 -5.22 -4.01 -0.54
C PHE A 247 -4.80 -4.35 0.90
N ASP A 248 -5.32 -5.45 1.46
CA ASP A 248 -4.92 -5.92 2.80
C ASP A 248 -3.46 -6.37 2.81
N PHE A 249 -2.98 -6.92 1.69
CA PHE A 249 -1.56 -7.22 1.50
C PHE A 249 -0.71 -5.95 1.46
N VAL A 250 -1.09 -4.91 0.71
CA VAL A 250 -0.37 -3.62 0.64
C VAL A 250 -0.29 -2.92 1.99
N ILE A 251 -1.39 -2.90 2.75
CA ILE A 251 -1.43 -2.34 4.10
C ILE A 251 -0.49 -3.10 5.04
N LYS A 252 -0.35 -4.42 4.88
CA LYS A 252 0.55 -5.27 5.69
C LYS A 252 2.03 -5.21 5.27
N THR A 253 2.34 -4.89 4.01
CA THR A 253 3.72 -4.90 3.47
C THR A 253 4.32 -3.51 3.24
N MET A 254 3.62 -2.43 3.65
CA MET A 254 3.99 -1.01 3.50
C MET A 254 5.39 -0.74 2.93
N GLY A 255 5.44 -0.21 1.71
CA GLY A 255 6.66 0.29 1.05
C GLY A 255 7.15 -0.57 -0.13
N HIS A 256 6.99 -1.90 -0.10
CA HIS A 256 7.57 -2.77 -1.13
C HIS A 256 6.67 -3.11 -2.34
N CYS A 257 5.38 -2.77 -2.29
CA CYS A 257 4.41 -3.14 -3.33
C CYS A 257 3.71 -1.94 -3.99
N LEU A 258 4.09 -0.71 -3.65
CA LEU A 258 3.53 0.48 -4.31
C LEU A 258 4.17 0.66 -5.69
N VAL A 259 3.36 1.05 -6.67
CA VAL A 259 3.91 1.46 -7.97
C VAL A 259 4.67 2.77 -7.83
N PRO A 260 5.69 3.03 -8.67
CA PRO A 260 6.38 4.30 -8.69
C PRO A 260 5.39 5.47 -8.89
N ALA A 261 5.61 6.56 -8.18
CA ALA A 261 4.86 7.79 -8.41
C ALA A 261 5.21 8.41 -9.76
N VAL A 262 4.22 9.04 -10.40
CA VAL A 262 4.29 9.65 -11.73
C VAL A 262 3.71 11.07 -11.72
N TYR A 263 4.09 11.87 -12.71
CA TYR A 263 3.53 13.20 -12.92
C TYR A 263 2.34 13.17 -13.88
N GLU A 264 1.30 13.90 -13.54
CA GLU A 264 0.02 13.95 -14.28
C GLU A 264 -0.49 15.39 -14.33
N SER A 265 -1.20 15.75 -15.40
CA SER A 265 -1.72 17.11 -15.58
C SER A 265 -2.95 17.44 -14.72
N TRP A 266 -3.46 16.44 -14.00
CA TRP A 266 -4.67 16.52 -13.19
C TRP A 266 -4.47 15.81 -11.86
N ALA A 267 -5.18 16.31 -10.83
CA ALA A 267 -5.12 15.75 -9.50
C ALA A 267 -5.59 14.30 -9.49
N LYS A 268 -4.73 13.41 -8.99
CA LYS A 268 -5.05 12.05 -8.56
C LYS A 268 -4.40 11.81 -7.19
N PRO A 269 -4.90 10.86 -6.40
CA PRO A 269 -4.30 10.55 -5.12
C PRO A 269 -2.84 10.12 -5.23
N HIS A 270 -2.13 10.39 -4.15
CA HIS A 270 -0.81 9.87 -3.87
C HIS A 270 -0.93 8.86 -2.74
N VAL A 271 -1.07 7.58 -3.09
CA VAL A 271 -1.40 6.55 -2.11
C VAL A 271 -0.33 6.38 -1.03
N GLY A 272 0.96 6.44 -1.39
CA GLY A 272 2.05 6.32 -0.41
C GLY A 272 2.11 7.46 0.62
N LEU A 273 1.48 8.61 0.31
CA LEU A 273 1.40 9.77 1.21
C LEU A 273 -0.01 9.93 1.82
N GLY A 274 -1.00 9.16 1.37
CA GLY A 274 -2.37 9.26 1.85
C GLY A 274 -3.06 10.57 1.47
N LEU A 275 -2.59 11.22 0.41
CA LEU A 275 -3.04 12.55 -0.03
C LEU A 275 -3.93 12.47 -1.28
N MET A 276 -4.97 13.30 -1.35
CA MET A 276 -5.87 13.36 -2.52
C MET A 276 -5.31 14.16 -3.69
N ALA A 277 -4.51 15.18 -3.37
CA ALA A 277 -3.74 15.95 -4.33
C ALA A 277 -2.39 16.28 -3.71
N TYR A 278 -1.34 16.08 -4.48
CA TYR A 278 0.02 16.41 -4.10
C TYR A 278 0.72 16.97 -5.34
N ALA A 279 1.42 18.09 -5.19
CA ALA A 279 2.13 18.74 -6.28
C ALA A 279 3.46 19.25 -5.75
N HIS A 280 4.54 19.03 -6.51
CA HIS A 280 5.84 19.58 -6.15
C HIS A 280 5.86 21.09 -6.35
N PHE A 281 6.26 21.79 -5.28
CA PHE A 281 6.30 23.24 -5.23
C PHE A 281 7.53 23.78 -4.48
N THR A 282 8.20 22.97 -3.68
CA THR A 282 9.22 23.39 -2.70
C THR A 282 10.67 23.35 -3.20
N SER A 283 10.93 23.04 -4.48
CA SER A 283 12.32 22.92 -5.00
C SER A 283 12.53 23.39 -6.44
N PRO A 284 12.16 24.63 -6.80
CA PRO A 284 12.22 25.15 -8.17
C PRO A 284 13.63 25.43 -8.71
N LEU A 285 14.69 25.44 -7.89
CA LEU A 285 16.08 25.55 -8.38
C LEU A 285 16.56 24.26 -9.04
N ARG A 286 15.97 23.12 -8.66
CA ARG A 286 16.46 21.78 -8.99
C ARG A 286 15.39 20.84 -9.56
N ARG A 287 14.14 21.26 -9.68
CA ARG A 287 13.05 20.53 -10.34
C ARG A 287 12.23 21.45 -11.24
N PHE A 288 12.12 21.09 -12.52
CA PHE A 288 11.40 21.87 -13.52
C PHE A 288 9.90 21.92 -13.23
N VAL A 289 9.38 20.86 -12.63
CA VAL A 289 7.97 20.71 -12.29
C VAL A 289 7.51 21.80 -11.32
N ASP A 290 8.32 22.09 -10.30
CA ASP A 290 8.07 23.16 -9.34
C ASP A 290 8.05 24.53 -10.02
N LEU A 291 8.95 24.78 -10.97
CA LEU A 291 8.99 26.02 -11.76
C LEU A 291 7.70 26.22 -12.56
N VAL A 292 7.16 25.16 -13.18
CA VAL A 292 5.87 25.18 -13.88
C VAL A 292 4.73 25.49 -12.91
N ASN A 293 4.66 24.79 -11.78
CA ASN A 293 3.61 24.98 -10.78
C ASN A 293 3.65 26.39 -10.16
N HIS A 294 4.84 26.97 -9.93
CA HIS A 294 5.01 28.36 -9.51
C HIS A 294 4.36 29.33 -10.48
N ARG A 295 4.56 29.16 -11.80
CA ARG A 295 3.95 30.02 -12.83
C ARG A 295 2.43 29.92 -12.81
N ILE A 296 1.89 28.71 -12.68
CA ILE A 296 0.44 28.46 -12.62
C ILE A 296 -0.17 29.15 -11.41
N VAL A 297 0.40 28.94 -10.22
CA VAL A 297 -0.06 29.57 -8.98
C VAL A 297 -0.01 31.10 -9.09
N LYS A 298 1.10 31.67 -9.58
CA LYS A 298 1.23 33.14 -9.71
C LYS A 298 0.24 33.74 -10.70
N ASN A 299 0.06 33.13 -11.88
CA ASN A 299 -0.92 33.62 -12.84
C ASN A 299 -2.33 33.59 -12.25
N PHE A 300 -2.69 32.52 -11.53
CA PHE A 300 -3.98 32.42 -10.86
C PHE A 300 -4.16 33.49 -9.78
N LEU A 301 -3.17 33.70 -8.91
CA LEU A 301 -3.22 34.75 -7.86
C LEU A 301 -3.34 36.16 -8.45
N GLN A 302 -2.74 36.38 -9.63
CA GLN A 302 -2.81 37.66 -10.36
C GLN A 302 -4.04 37.76 -11.27
N GLN A 303 -4.97 36.79 -11.24
CA GLN A 303 -6.16 36.72 -12.09
C GLN A 303 -5.83 36.80 -13.60
N LYS A 304 -4.68 36.25 -14.00
CA LYS A 304 -4.25 36.14 -15.40
C LYS A 304 -4.70 34.81 -16.00
N SER A 305 -4.67 34.74 -17.33
CA SER A 305 -4.94 33.49 -18.05
C SER A 305 -3.95 32.38 -17.65
N HIS A 306 -4.43 31.14 -17.73
CA HIS A 306 -3.60 29.97 -17.45
C HIS A 306 -2.36 29.96 -18.37
N PRO A 307 -1.12 29.80 -17.84
CA PRO A 307 0.09 29.96 -18.65
C PRO A 307 0.38 28.78 -19.59
N TYR A 308 -0.31 27.66 -19.41
CA TYR A 308 -0.13 26.43 -20.19
C TYR A 308 -1.46 25.90 -20.71
N SER A 309 -1.47 25.36 -21.92
CA SER A 309 -2.56 24.50 -22.37
C SER A 309 -2.49 23.12 -21.69
N ILE A 310 -3.60 22.38 -21.70
CA ILE A 310 -3.60 21.03 -21.17
C ILE A 310 -2.68 20.08 -21.97
N GLN A 311 -2.59 20.27 -23.28
CA GLN A 311 -1.69 19.51 -24.15
C GLN A 311 -0.22 19.77 -23.83
N GLU A 312 0.16 21.02 -23.56
CA GLU A 312 1.52 21.35 -23.09
C GLU A 312 1.81 20.66 -21.76
N LEU A 313 0.89 20.70 -20.79
CA LEU A 313 1.10 20.03 -19.49
C LEU A 313 1.26 18.52 -19.63
N ASN A 314 0.43 17.87 -20.46
CA ASN A 314 0.57 16.44 -20.75
C ASN A 314 1.94 16.12 -21.36
N THR A 315 2.39 16.93 -22.30
CA THR A 315 3.70 16.74 -22.95
C THR A 315 4.85 16.86 -21.94
N ILE A 316 4.77 17.84 -21.02
CA ILE A 316 5.75 17.99 -19.95
C ILE A 316 5.69 16.79 -19.00
N CYS A 317 4.51 16.35 -18.58
CA CYS A 317 4.35 15.17 -17.71
C CYS A 317 4.99 13.92 -18.34
N ASP A 318 4.69 13.64 -19.61
CA ASP A 318 5.25 12.50 -20.34
C ASP A 318 6.78 12.56 -20.40
N HIS A 319 7.33 13.74 -20.74
CA HIS A 319 8.77 13.97 -20.79
C HIS A 319 9.45 13.75 -19.43
N VAL A 320 8.88 14.33 -18.37
CA VAL A 320 9.42 14.23 -17.00
C VAL A 320 9.34 12.79 -16.49
N ASN A 321 8.26 12.07 -16.79
CA ASN A 321 8.12 10.66 -16.42
C ASN A 321 9.16 9.78 -17.13
N GLU A 322 9.30 9.92 -18.45
CA GLU A 322 10.32 9.20 -19.23
C GLU A 322 11.73 9.50 -18.72
N PHE A 323 12.03 10.76 -18.44
CA PHE A 323 13.31 11.16 -17.84
C PHE A 323 13.52 10.50 -16.47
N THR A 324 12.50 10.51 -15.61
CA THR A 324 12.58 9.95 -14.25
C THR A 324 12.86 8.45 -14.28
N GLU A 325 12.24 7.71 -15.19
CA GLU A 325 12.51 6.28 -15.39
C GLU A 325 13.97 6.03 -15.82
N LYS A 326 14.45 6.76 -16.82
CA LYS A 326 15.85 6.67 -17.27
C LYS A 326 16.83 7.04 -16.16
N PHE A 327 16.54 8.09 -15.41
CA PHE A 327 17.36 8.54 -14.28
C PHE A 327 17.43 7.50 -13.17
N LYS A 328 16.32 6.84 -12.83
CA LYS A 328 16.32 5.74 -11.85
C LYS A 328 17.20 4.58 -12.30
N CYS A 329 17.11 4.19 -13.58
CA CYS A 329 17.97 3.15 -14.17
C CYS A 329 19.46 3.54 -14.16
N ASP A 330 19.79 4.76 -14.58
CA ASP A 330 21.17 5.27 -14.60
C ASP A 330 21.77 5.37 -13.19
N ARG A 331 21.00 5.89 -12.22
CA ARG A 331 21.43 5.97 -10.82
C ARG A 331 21.69 4.59 -10.23
N ALA A 332 20.80 3.62 -10.46
CA ALA A 332 20.99 2.25 -9.98
C ALA A 332 22.27 1.62 -10.59
N ASN A 333 22.51 1.84 -11.88
CA ASN A 333 23.73 1.38 -12.56
C ASN A 333 24.98 2.07 -12.03
N TYR A 334 24.93 3.39 -11.80
CA TYR A 334 26.04 4.17 -11.23
C TYR A 334 26.39 3.68 -9.83
N LEU A 335 25.41 3.54 -8.92
CA LEU A 335 25.63 3.04 -7.56
C LEU A 335 26.21 1.63 -7.56
N LYS A 336 25.73 0.76 -8.46
CA LYS A 336 26.27 -0.59 -8.64
C LYS A 336 27.73 -0.57 -9.11
N GLN A 337 28.07 0.33 -10.03
CA GLN A 337 29.45 0.47 -10.51
C GLN A 337 30.35 1.07 -9.43
N LYS A 338 29.93 2.16 -8.77
CA LYS A 338 30.67 2.80 -7.67
C LYS A 338 30.96 1.81 -6.55
N ARG A 339 29.94 1.05 -6.10
CA ARG A 339 30.11 -0.01 -5.09
C ARG A 339 31.11 -1.07 -5.55
N LYS A 340 31.12 -1.42 -6.84
CA LYS A 340 32.10 -2.36 -7.39
C LYS A 340 33.51 -1.78 -7.33
N ASP A 341 33.68 -0.52 -7.71
CA ASP A 341 34.98 0.17 -7.72
C ASP A 341 35.53 0.35 -6.28
N GLU A 342 34.67 0.72 -5.32
CA GLU A 342 35.01 0.79 -3.89
C GLU A 342 35.47 -0.56 -3.33
N LEU A 343 34.78 -1.64 -3.68
CA LEU A 343 35.17 -2.99 -3.26
C LEU A 343 36.50 -3.42 -3.91
N GLU A 344 36.74 -3.05 -5.16
CA GLU A 344 38.00 -3.32 -5.86
C GLU A 344 39.16 -2.55 -5.20
N GLU A 345 38.97 -1.28 -4.88
CA GLU A 345 39.95 -0.47 -4.14
C GLU A 345 40.25 -1.07 -2.76
N LYS A 346 39.20 -1.47 -2.02
CA LYS A 346 39.30 -2.00 -0.65
C LYS A 346 39.94 -3.40 -0.60
N TYR A 347 39.68 -4.27 -1.57
CA TYR A 347 39.99 -5.70 -1.48
C TYR A 347 40.88 -6.26 -2.61
N SER A 348 41.35 -5.44 -3.56
CA SER A 348 42.30 -5.87 -4.60
C SER A 348 43.57 -6.51 -4.02
N HIS A 349 44.11 -5.92 -2.95
CA HIS A 349 45.30 -6.40 -2.22
C HIS A 349 44.91 -7.21 -0.97
N LEU A 350 44.28 -8.38 -1.16
CA LEU A 350 43.82 -9.26 -0.06
C LEU A 350 44.89 -9.56 1.00
N GLU A 351 46.16 -9.63 0.64
CA GLU A 351 47.29 -9.90 1.54
C GLU A 351 47.45 -8.82 2.64
N GLN A 352 46.96 -7.61 2.39
CA GLN A 352 47.02 -6.48 3.32
C GLN A 352 45.78 -6.39 4.21
N VAL A 353 44.73 -7.18 3.91
CA VAL A 353 43.46 -7.15 4.62
C VAL A 353 43.57 -8.01 5.88
N ASN A 354 43.39 -7.38 7.05
CA ASN A 354 43.32 -8.10 8.31
C ASN A 354 41.91 -8.65 8.55
N ILE A 355 41.66 -9.87 8.04
CA ILE A 355 40.36 -10.54 8.07
C ILE A 355 39.82 -10.72 9.51
N ASP A 356 40.71 -10.93 10.48
CA ASP A 356 40.33 -11.17 11.88
C ASP A 356 39.73 -9.91 12.56
N LYS A 357 40.00 -8.72 12.01
CA LYS A 357 39.51 -7.44 12.54
C LYS A 357 38.26 -6.88 11.84
N LEU A 358 37.82 -7.50 10.75
CA LEU A 358 36.66 -7.03 10.00
C LEU A 358 35.37 -7.18 10.82
N SER A 359 34.49 -6.20 10.74
CA SER A 359 33.11 -6.37 11.22
C SER A 359 32.37 -7.46 10.43
N SER A 360 31.24 -7.96 10.94
CA SER A 360 30.45 -8.98 10.23
C SER A 360 29.95 -8.50 8.87
N GLU A 361 29.66 -7.21 8.73
CA GLU A 361 29.25 -6.62 7.46
C GLU A 361 30.41 -6.58 6.46
N GLU A 362 31.59 -6.13 6.89
CA GLU A 362 32.79 -6.10 6.05
C GLU A 362 33.29 -7.50 5.68
N LEU A 363 33.12 -8.48 6.57
CA LEU A 363 33.41 -9.88 6.27
C LEU A 363 32.49 -10.40 5.15
N SER A 364 31.20 -10.07 5.23
CA SER A 364 30.23 -10.41 4.18
C SER A 364 30.56 -9.73 2.84
N GLU A 365 30.94 -8.45 2.86
CA GLU A 365 31.43 -7.73 1.66
C GLU A 365 32.65 -8.42 1.03
N LEU A 366 33.63 -8.80 1.85
CA LEU A 366 34.82 -9.52 1.41
C LEU A 366 34.47 -10.88 0.79
N ILE A 367 33.57 -11.66 1.40
CA ILE A 367 33.10 -12.95 0.86
C ILE A 367 32.44 -12.75 -0.51
N GLN A 368 31.58 -11.74 -0.65
CA GLN A 368 30.94 -11.41 -1.92
C GLN A 368 31.95 -11.04 -3.00
N TYR A 369 32.92 -10.19 -2.66
CA TYR A 369 33.96 -9.74 -3.56
C TYR A 369 34.85 -10.91 -4.02
N THR A 370 35.35 -11.70 -3.08
CA THR A 370 36.24 -12.83 -3.38
C THR A 370 35.51 -13.96 -4.11
N ALA A 371 34.23 -14.22 -3.82
CA ALA A 371 33.43 -15.18 -4.58
C ALA A 371 33.26 -14.74 -6.04
N LYS A 372 32.94 -13.45 -6.30
CA LYS A 372 32.79 -12.92 -7.66
C LYS A 372 34.10 -12.90 -8.45
N ASN A 373 35.22 -12.70 -7.77
CA ASN A 373 36.55 -12.66 -8.39
C ASN A 373 37.28 -14.02 -8.37
N ASN A 374 36.60 -15.12 -8.03
CA ASN A 374 37.18 -16.47 -7.93
C ASN A 374 38.37 -16.61 -6.95
N ARG A 375 38.43 -15.73 -5.94
CA ARG A 375 39.47 -15.69 -4.90
C ARG A 375 39.02 -16.22 -3.54
N LEU A 376 37.82 -16.79 -3.45
CA LEU A 376 37.24 -17.24 -2.19
C LEU A 376 38.09 -18.30 -1.48
N LYS A 377 38.86 -19.10 -2.23
CA LYS A 377 39.81 -20.08 -1.68
C LYS A 377 40.91 -19.42 -0.85
N ASP A 378 41.29 -18.19 -1.17
CA ASP A 378 42.36 -17.44 -0.50
C ASP A 378 42.00 -17.13 0.96
N ILE A 379 40.70 -17.07 1.29
CA ILE A 379 40.21 -16.65 2.61
C ILE A 379 39.49 -17.76 3.38
N ILE A 380 39.32 -18.96 2.81
CA ILE A 380 38.44 -20.00 3.36
C ILE A 380 38.84 -20.46 4.77
N LEU A 381 40.14 -20.55 5.05
CA LEU A 381 40.67 -20.92 6.38
C LEU A 381 40.37 -19.85 7.43
N SER A 382 40.35 -18.58 7.03
CA SER A 382 39.97 -17.47 7.91
C SER A 382 38.45 -17.47 8.16
N LEU A 383 37.65 -17.82 7.16
CA LEU A 383 36.21 -17.99 7.32
C LEU A 383 35.87 -19.14 8.29
N GLU A 384 36.65 -20.23 8.27
CA GLU A 384 36.46 -21.36 9.19
C GLU A 384 36.64 -20.94 10.66
N LYS A 385 37.64 -20.11 10.95
CA LYS A 385 37.86 -19.54 12.30
C LYS A 385 36.72 -18.62 12.75
N ARG A 386 36.06 -17.96 11.80
CA ARG A 386 34.98 -16.99 12.04
C ARG A 386 33.61 -17.51 11.63
N LYS A 387 33.44 -18.84 11.58
CA LYS A 387 32.21 -19.49 11.10
C LYS A 387 30.94 -18.99 11.80
N GLN A 388 31.02 -18.73 13.09
CA GLN A 388 29.92 -18.21 13.91
C GLN A 388 29.44 -16.81 13.50
N ASP A 389 30.28 -16.03 12.79
CA ASP A 389 29.93 -14.69 12.32
C ASP A 389 29.20 -14.74 10.96
N LEU A 390 29.24 -15.88 10.26
CA LEU A 390 28.71 -16.05 8.91
C LEU A 390 27.18 -16.09 8.90
N GLN A 391 26.60 -15.38 7.95
CA GLN A 391 25.16 -15.32 7.74
C GLN A 391 24.72 -16.21 6.56
N PRO A 392 23.44 -16.58 6.42
CA PRO A 392 22.95 -17.36 5.28
C PRO A 392 23.36 -16.80 3.90
N LYS A 393 23.37 -15.47 3.74
CA LYS A 393 23.85 -14.83 2.50
C LYS A 393 25.31 -15.16 2.16
N ASP A 394 26.16 -15.34 3.16
CA ASP A 394 27.58 -15.63 2.97
C ASP A 394 27.75 -17.06 2.43
N PHE A 395 27.01 -18.02 2.98
CA PHE A 395 26.96 -19.39 2.46
C PHE A 395 26.37 -19.45 1.05
N TYR A 396 25.41 -18.58 0.69
CA TYR A 396 24.97 -18.44 -0.70
C TYR A 396 26.14 -18.07 -1.62
N HIS A 397 26.93 -17.07 -1.24
CA HIS A 397 28.11 -16.68 -2.02
C HIS A 397 29.19 -17.77 -2.04
N ILE A 398 29.38 -18.53 -0.95
CA ILE A 398 30.35 -19.62 -0.90
C ILE A 398 29.94 -20.77 -1.82
N TRP A 399 28.70 -21.26 -1.68
CA TRP A 399 28.22 -22.46 -2.37
C TRP A 399 27.76 -22.18 -3.80
N PHE A 400 27.02 -21.10 -4.07
CA PHE A 400 26.42 -20.89 -5.39
C PHE A 400 27.23 -19.97 -6.31
N VAL A 401 27.93 -18.97 -5.76
CA VAL A 401 28.77 -18.07 -6.55
C VAL A 401 30.20 -18.62 -6.65
N GLY A 402 30.83 -18.90 -5.51
CA GLY A 402 32.20 -19.41 -5.44
C GLY A 402 32.34 -20.89 -5.77
N LYS A 403 31.24 -21.66 -5.78
CA LYS A 403 31.21 -23.12 -6.00
C LYS A 403 32.19 -23.89 -5.09
N ILE A 404 32.35 -23.43 -3.86
CA ILE A 404 33.23 -24.04 -2.85
C ILE A 404 32.42 -25.03 -2.02
N GLN A 405 32.88 -26.27 -1.91
CA GLN A 405 32.17 -27.34 -1.16
C GLN A 405 32.44 -27.31 0.36
N HIS A 406 33.23 -26.35 0.84
CA HIS A 406 33.54 -26.20 2.26
C HIS A 406 32.25 -25.89 3.06
N PHE A 407 32.22 -26.28 4.34
CA PHE A 407 31.05 -26.18 5.24
C PHE A 407 29.85 -27.11 4.93
N LEU A 408 29.85 -27.89 3.85
CA LEU A 408 28.71 -28.77 3.52
C LEU A 408 28.46 -29.90 4.53
N GLU A 409 29.45 -30.25 5.35
CA GLU A 409 29.30 -31.28 6.38
C GLU A 409 28.74 -30.74 7.71
N ASP A 410 28.45 -29.44 7.78
CA ASP A 410 27.83 -28.85 8.94
C ASP A 410 26.30 -28.83 8.83
N GLU A 411 25.65 -29.63 9.66
CA GLU A 411 24.19 -29.77 9.69
C GLU A 411 23.48 -28.60 10.41
N GLU A 412 24.22 -27.73 11.12
CA GLU A 412 23.64 -26.58 11.85
C GLU A 412 23.35 -25.39 10.93
N ILE A 413 23.90 -25.37 9.71
CA ILE A 413 23.71 -24.27 8.76
C ILE A 413 22.27 -24.24 8.26
N ASP A 414 21.67 -23.05 8.26
CA ASP A 414 20.32 -22.82 7.76
C ASP A 414 20.22 -22.85 6.23
N THR A 415 20.27 -24.05 5.66
CA THR A 415 20.14 -24.33 4.22
C THR A 415 18.82 -23.91 3.59
N ILE A 416 17.72 -23.83 4.34
CA ILE A 416 16.44 -23.34 3.82
C ILE A 416 16.55 -21.85 3.51
N SER A 417 17.00 -21.04 4.49
CA SER A 417 17.22 -19.60 4.30
C SER A 417 18.19 -19.31 3.15
N ILE A 418 19.23 -20.16 2.98
CA ILE A 418 20.19 -20.02 1.87
C ILE A 418 19.53 -20.26 0.51
N LEU A 419 18.66 -21.26 0.39
CA LEU A 419 17.94 -21.53 -0.86
C LEU A 419 16.88 -20.46 -1.16
N GLU A 420 16.26 -19.87 -0.14
CA GLU A 420 15.37 -18.71 -0.29
C GLU A 420 16.13 -17.50 -0.86
N ILE A 421 17.33 -17.21 -0.33
CA ILE A 421 18.23 -16.18 -0.88
C ILE A 421 18.59 -16.49 -2.34
N LYS A 422 18.88 -17.76 -2.66
CA LYS A 422 19.13 -18.18 -4.04
C LYS A 422 17.93 -17.96 -4.95
N SER A 423 16.72 -18.20 -4.47
CA SER A 423 15.49 -17.95 -5.23
C SER A 423 15.35 -16.46 -5.56
N GLN A 424 15.55 -15.61 -4.56
CA GLN A 424 15.44 -14.15 -4.69
C GLN A 424 16.52 -13.54 -5.60
N LEU A 425 17.78 -13.98 -5.47
CA LEU A 425 18.90 -13.39 -6.20
C LEU A 425 19.14 -14.04 -7.57
N GLY A 426 18.77 -15.30 -7.74
CA GLY A 426 19.08 -16.11 -8.91
C GLY A 426 17.90 -16.39 -9.84
N ASN A 427 16.69 -15.91 -9.52
CA ASN A 427 15.43 -16.30 -10.17
C ASN A 427 15.23 -17.82 -10.24
N SER A 428 15.77 -18.56 -9.26
CA SER A 428 15.58 -20.01 -9.16
C SER A 428 14.26 -20.31 -8.45
N ILE A 429 13.58 -21.38 -8.88
CA ILE A 429 12.36 -21.88 -8.21
C ILE A 429 12.77 -22.93 -7.18
N ILE A 430 12.36 -22.74 -5.93
CA ILE A 430 12.58 -23.68 -4.84
C ILE A 430 11.25 -24.25 -4.38
N ASP A 431 11.06 -25.57 -4.55
CA ASP A 431 9.85 -26.25 -4.10
C ASP A 431 10.18 -27.37 -3.11
N TYR A 432 9.33 -27.55 -2.11
CA TYR A 432 9.44 -28.68 -1.19
C TYR A 432 8.24 -29.60 -1.33
N LYS A 433 8.50 -30.90 -1.54
CA LYS A 433 7.48 -31.93 -1.43
C LYS A 433 7.76 -32.73 -0.17
N SER A 434 6.78 -32.82 0.74
CA SER A 434 6.93 -33.59 1.97
C SER A 434 5.76 -34.54 2.18
N TYR A 435 6.06 -35.70 2.75
CA TYR A 435 5.10 -36.75 3.04
C TYR A 435 5.36 -37.32 4.44
N TYR A 436 4.32 -37.44 5.27
CA TYR A 436 4.42 -38.17 6.53
C TYR A 436 4.04 -39.62 6.29
N CYS A 437 4.89 -40.56 6.71
CA CYS A 437 4.61 -41.98 6.69
C CYS A 437 4.13 -42.42 8.09
N PRO A 438 2.83 -42.73 8.28
CA PRO A 438 2.31 -43.12 9.59
C PRO A 438 2.95 -44.41 10.11
N ILE A 439 3.25 -45.36 9.23
CA ILE A 439 3.84 -46.66 9.59
C ILE A 439 5.25 -46.49 10.16
N ARG A 440 6.09 -45.66 9.51
CA ARG A 440 7.47 -45.42 9.94
C ARG A 440 7.60 -44.30 10.99
N GLN A 441 6.52 -43.57 11.26
CA GLN A 441 6.50 -42.37 12.09
C GLN A 441 7.56 -41.33 11.70
N LYS A 442 7.85 -41.22 10.40
CA LYS A 442 8.84 -40.29 9.85
C LYS A 442 8.24 -39.39 8.78
N ASN A 443 8.75 -38.18 8.70
CA ASN A 443 8.52 -37.25 7.61
C ASN A 443 9.61 -37.44 6.56
N PHE A 444 9.20 -37.52 5.30
CA PHE A 444 10.07 -37.56 4.13
C PHE A 444 9.96 -36.23 3.39
N ALA A 445 11.07 -35.73 2.86
CA ALA A 445 11.08 -34.50 2.08
C ALA A 445 12.02 -34.57 0.88
N PHE A 446 11.55 -33.97 -0.22
CA PHE A 446 12.37 -33.56 -1.36
C PHE A 446 12.45 -32.04 -1.38
N CYS A 447 13.60 -31.52 -1.82
CA CYS A 447 13.80 -30.12 -2.15
C CYS A 447 14.14 -30.04 -3.65
N TYR A 448 13.33 -29.33 -4.40
CA TYR A 448 13.49 -29.12 -5.82
C TYR A 448 14.11 -27.75 -6.03
N LEU A 449 15.18 -27.73 -6.81
CA LEU A 449 15.82 -26.52 -7.32
C LEU A 449 15.66 -26.53 -8.84
N ASP A 450 14.91 -25.56 -9.37
CA ASP A 450 14.62 -25.41 -10.81
C ASP A 450 14.04 -26.70 -11.42
N GLY A 451 13.12 -27.33 -10.69
CA GLY A 451 12.44 -28.57 -11.10
C GLY A 451 13.28 -29.85 -10.96
N LYS A 452 14.52 -29.77 -10.47
CA LYS A 452 15.39 -30.93 -10.22
C LYS A 452 15.62 -31.15 -8.73
N THR A 453 15.79 -32.41 -8.30
CA THR A 453 15.93 -32.79 -6.89
C THR A 453 16.98 -33.91 -6.74
N THR A 454 17.26 -34.32 -5.51
CA THR A 454 17.99 -35.56 -5.20
C THR A 454 17.23 -36.82 -5.64
N LEU A 455 17.93 -37.94 -5.84
CA LEU A 455 17.34 -39.22 -6.24
C LEU A 455 16.36 -39.78 -5.19
N ASN A 456 16.71 -39.66 -3.91
CA ASN A 456 15.93 -40.16 -2.78
C ASN A 456 15.51 -39.01 -1.86
N PRO A 457 14.36 -39.14 -1.17
CA PRO A 457 13.94 -38.15 -0.18
C PRO A 457 14.75 -38.30 1.10
N GLU A 458 14.92 -37.19 1.81
CA GLU A 458 15.50 -37.17 3.15
C GLU A 458 14.43 -37.41 4.21
N GLU A 459 14.80 -38.05 5.33
CA GLU A 459 13.86 -38.43 6.38
C GLU A 459 14.23 -37.90 7.78
N ASP A 460 13.20 -37.54 8.56
CA ASP A 460 13.34 -37.21 9.97
C ASP A 460 12.02 -37.38 10.74
N SER A 461 12.11 -37.58 12.05
CA SER A 461 10.97 -37.51 12.98
C SER A 461 10.18 -36.19 12.85
N LYS A 462 10.87 -35.06 12.62
CA LYS A 462 10.27 -33.72 12.50
C LYS A 462 10.24 -33.27 11.05
N LYS A 463 9.08 -32.80 10.58
CA LYS A 463 8.88 -32.28 9.21
C LYS A 463 9.92 -31.23 8.80
N ASN A 464 10.19 -30.25 9.67
CA ASN A 464 11.15 -29.18 9.34
C ASN A 464 12.59 -29.69 9.26
N LYS A 465 12.98 -30.67 10.09
CA LYS A 465 14.30 -31.29 10.00
C LYS A 465 14.46 -32.12 8.72
N ALA A 466 13.40 -32.82 8.29
CA ALA A 466 13.42 -33.53 7.01
C ALA A 466 13.59 -32.54 5.83
N ARG A 467 12.90 -31.38 5.87
CA ARG A 467 13.08 -30.32 4.86
C ARG A 467 14.49 -29.73 4.88
N GLN A 468 15.07 -29.50 6.07
CA GLN A 468 16.43 -29.00 6.21
C GLN A 468 17.44 -29.97 5.59
N LYS A 469 17.33 -31.26 5.91
CA LYS A 469 18.18 -32.31 5.32
C LYS A 469 18.01 -32.36 3.80
N ALA A 470 16.77 -32.31 3.30
CA ALA A 470 16.49 -32.30 1.87
C ALA A 470 17.12 -31.07 1.17
N ALA A 471 17.05 -29.90 1.80
CA ALA A 471 17.69 -28.68 1.31
C ALA A 471 19.22 -28.85 1.22
N LEU A 472 19.86 -29.30 2.30
CA LEU A 472 21.30 -29.57 2.32
C LEU A 472 21.71 -30.61 1.25
N ALA A 473 20.99 -31.72 1.16
CA ALA A 473 21.24 -32.77 0.16
C ALA A 473 21.13 -32.22 -1.28
N THR A 474 20.16 -31.33 -1.52
CA THR A 474 19.97 -30.67 -2.81
C THR A 474 21.12 -29.73 -3.14
N ILE A 475 21.61 -28.95 -2.17
CA ILE A 475 22.81 -28.09 -2.34
C ILE A 475 24.04 -28.95 -2.66
N LYS A 476 24.26 -30.06 -1.92
CA LYS A 476 25.36 -31.00 -2.17
C LYS A 476 25.29 -31.56 -3.59
N SER A 477 24.13 -32.06 -4.01
CA SER A 477 23.94 -32.61 -5.37
C SER A 477 24.03 -31.54 -6.46
N TYR A 478 23.58 -30.31 -6.20
CA TYR A 478 23.75 -29.18 -7.13
C TYR A 478 25.23 -28.91 -7.41
N LEU A 479 26.05 -28.83 -6.35
CA LEU A 479 27.49 -28.58 -6.45
C LEU A 479 28.26 -29.69 -7.16
N LYS A 480 27.74 -30.92 -7.12
CA LYS A 480 28.30 -32.08 -7.84
C LYS A 480 27.72 -32.28 -9.24
N GLY A 481 26.65 -31.58 -9.59
CA GLY A 481 25.94 -31.77 -10.87
C GLY A 481 25.08 -33.05 -10.92
N GLU A 482 24.62 -33.55 -9.77
CA GLU A 482 23.95 -34.84 -9.59
C GLU A 482 22.42 -34.74 -9.46
N LEU A 483 21.83 -33.54 -9.61
CA LEU A 483 20.39 -33.37 -9.52
C LEU A 483 19.64 -34.04 -10.68
N THR A 484 18.51 -34.68 -10.38
CA THR A 484 17.66 -35.41 -11.33
C THR A 484 16.27 -34.79 -11.46
N SER A 485 15.65 -34.92 -12.64
CA SER A 485 14.23 -34.61 -12.87
C SER A 485 13.31 -35.82 -12.62
N GLN A 486 13.89 -37.00 -12.39
CA GLN A 486 13.19 -38.26 -12.15
C GLN A 486 13.58 -38.82 -10.78
N PRO A 487 13.06 -38.25 -9.68
CA PRO A 487 13.28 -38.80 -8.35
C PRO A 487 12.54 -40.12 -8.17
N ASN A 488 13.00 -40.94 -7.22
CA ASN A 488 12.21 -42.06 -6.75
C ASN A 488 10.91 -41.56 -6.11
N ASN A 489 9.82 -42.32 -6.28
CA ASN A 489 8.57 -42.01 -5.60
C ASN A 489 8.77 -42.02 -4.08
N PHE A 490 7.92 -41.28 -3.35
CA PHE A 490 7.86 -41.46 -1.90
C PHE A 490 7.67 -42.95 -1.58
N PRO A 491 8.33 -43.47 -0.52
CA PRO A 491 8.11 -44.84 -0.10
C PRO A 491 6.61 -45.07 0.15
N SER A 492 5.97 -45.84 -0.73
CA SER A 492 4.53 -46.01 -0.81
C SER A 492 4.07 -47.06 0.21
N ALA A 493 3.55 -46.61 1.34
CA ALA A 493 2.54 -47.35 2.06
C ALA A 493 1.29 -46.46 2.09
N THR A 494 0.22 -46.92 1.45
CA THR A 494 -1.03 -46.16 1.25
C THR A 494 -2.03 -46.44 2.37
N PHE A 495 -3.05 -45.57 2.52
CA PHE A 495 -4.17 -45.79 3.44
C PHE A 495 -4.98 -47.06 3.11
N GLU A 496 -5.00 -47.47 1.84
CA GLU A 496 -5.58 -48.75 1.42
C GLU A 496 -4.77 -49.96 1.93
N ASP A 497 -3.45 -49.82 2.07
CA ASP A 497 -2.60 -50.84 2.67
C ASP A 497 -2.88 -50.97 4.19
N PHE A 498 -3.21 -49.87 4.87
CA PHE A 498 -3.62 -49.86 6.28
C PHE A 498 -4.97 -50.58 6.53
N ILE A 499 -5.99 -50.31 5.70
CA ILE A 499 -7.29 -51.00 5.80
C ILE A 499 -7.13 -52.49 5.47
N LYS A 500 -6.31 -52.86 4.49
CA LYS A 500 -6.03 -54.26 4.15
C LYS A 500 -5.30 -55.01 5.27
N GLU A 501 -4.30 -54.42 5.89
CA GLU A 501 -3.61 -55.05 7.03
C GLU A 501 -4.54 -55.22 8.25
N GLN A 502 -5.43 -54.27 8.53
CA GLN A 502 -6.38 -54.40 9.64
C GLN A 502 -7.54 -55.37 9.33
N SER A 503 -8.07 -55.39 8.11
CA SER A 503 -9.14 -56.30 7.69
C SER A 503 -8.69 -57.76 7.59
N LEU A 504 -7.41 -58.03 7.33
CA LEU A 504 -6.84 -59.37 7.34
C LEU A 504 -6.55 -59.92 8.75
N GLN A 505 -6.51 -59.08 9.79
CA GLN A 505 -6.16 -59.52 11.15
C GLN A 505 -7.32 -59.65 12.14
N LYS A 506 -8.53 -59.12 11.90
CA LYS A 506 -9.67 -59.31 12.82
C LYS A 506 -11.04 -59.27 12.12
N LEU A 507 -11.51 -60.42 11.64
CA LEU A 507 -12.93 -60.74 11.81
C LEU A 507 -13.08 -61.16 13.28
N GLU A 508 -13.99 -60.49 14.00
CA GLU A 508 -14.26 -60.60 15.44
C GLU A 508 -13.45 -59.61 16.33
N THR A 509 -14.12 -58.49 16.68
CA THR A 509 -13.86 -57.49 17.75
C THR A 509 -13.04 -56.21 17.45
N ASP A 510 -13.76 -55.08 17.54
CA ASP A 510 -13.43 -53.67 17.81
C ASP A 510 -12.32 -52.95 17.01
N ILE A 511 -12.75 -52.16 16.03
CA ILE A 511 -12.00 -51.01 15.52
C ILE A 511 -12.05 -49.92 16.61
N ASP A 512 -10.88 -49.47 17.10
CA ASP A 512 -10.80 -48.32 18.03
C ASP A 512 -10.99 -47.01 17.26
N LEU A 513 -12.21 -46.48 17.29
CA LEU A 513 -12.59 -45.22 16.64
C LEU A 513 -12.19 -43.97 17.44
N THR A 514 -11.77 -44.13 18.71
CA THR A 514 -11.54 -42.99 19.62
C THR A 514 -10.30 -42.17 19.27
N ASN A 515 -9.31 -42.78 18.62
CA ASN A 515 -8.03 -42.15 18.29
C ASN A 515 -7.95 -41.55 16.88
N LEU A 516 -9.05 -41.57 16.11
CA LEU A 516 -9.08 -40.97 14.79
C LEU A 516 -9.06 -39.43 14.88
N ASP A 517 -8.20 -38.79 14.09
CA ASP A 517 -8.26 -37.35 13.87
C ASP A 517 -9.51 -36.97 13.06
N ASP A 518 -9.93 -35.69 13.14
CA ASP A 518 -11.17 -35.23 12.51
C ASP A 518 -11.17 -35.41 10.99
N LYS A 519 -9.99 -35.38 10.35
CA LYS A 519 -9.87 -35.55 8.89
C LYS A 519 -10.13 -36.99 8.47
N LEU A 520 -9.54 -37.94 9.20
CA LEU A 520 -9.78 -39.37 9.00
C LEU A 520 -11.23 -39.73 9.35
N PHE A 521 -11.81 -39.08 10.37
CA PHE A 521 -13.22 -39.28 10.71
C PHE A 521 -14.17 -38.78 9.61
N SER A 522 -13.92 -37.61 9.00
CA SER A 522 -14.70 -37.17 7.83
C SER A 522 -14.58 -38.14 6.64
N GLN A 523 -13.41 -38.77 6.43
CA GLN A 523 -13.24 -39.81 5.40
C GLN A 523 -14.00 -41.09 5.73
N LEU A 524 -14.09 -41.45 7.02
CA LEU A 524 -14.92 -42.56 7.49
C LEU A 524 -16.41 -42.29 7.19
N ILE A 525 -16.90 -41.06 7.40
CA ILE A 525 -18.28 -40.68 7.04
C ILE A 525 -18.50 -40.88 5.52
N ASP A 526 -17.55 -40.49 4.68
CA ASP A 526 -17.62 -40.70 3.22
C ASP A 526 -17.65 -42.18 2.82
N TYR A 527 -16.93 -43.02 3.57
CA TYR A 527 -16.98 -44.47 3.39
C TYR A 527 -18.34 -45.05 3.80
N CYS A 528 -18.90 -44.61 4.93
CA CYS A 528 -20.19 -45.07 5.45
C CYS A 528 -21.36 -44.71 4.53
N LEU A 529 -21.30 -43.55 3.88
CA LEU A 529 -22.30 -43.17 2.87
C LEU A 529 -22.39 -44.17 1.71
N LYS A 530 -21.30 -44.87 1.39
CA LYS A 530 -21.25 -45.90 0.33
C LYS A 530 -21.57 -47.31 0.84
N ASN A 531 -21.34 -47.58 2.12
CA ASN A 531 -21.34 -48.94 2.68
C ASN A 531 -22.32 -49.15 3.86
N GLN A 532 -23.17 -48.17 4.15
CA GLN A 532 -24.09 -48.07 5.30
C GLN A 532 -23.42 -47.65 6.63
N PHE A 533 -24.21 -47.04 7.52
CA PHE A 533 -23.78 -46.65 8.87
C PHE A 533 -24.07 -47.78 9.86
N GLU A 534 -23.02 -48.28 10.52
CA GLU A 534 -23.14 -49.22 11.64
C GLU A 534 -23.44 -48.51 12.96
N GLU A 535 -24.05 -49.21 13.92
CA GLU A 535 -24.49 -48.66 15.21
C GLU A 535 -23.34 -48.03 16.01
N LYS A 536 -22.15 -48.65 16.01
CA LYS A 536 -20.94 -48.12 16.66
C LYS A 536 -20.47 -46.79 16.08
N ILE A 537 -20.65 -46.59 14.78
CA ILE A 537 -20.27 -45.34 14.10
C ILE A 537 -21.27 -44.24 14.47
N ILE A 538 -22.56 -44.59 14.59
CA ILE A 538 -23.61 -43.67 15.06
C ILE A 538 -23.34 -43.22 16.50
N GLU A 539 -22.91 -44.13 17.39
CA GLU A 539 -22.49 -43.79 18.76
C GLU A 539 -21.28 -42.84 18.76
N GLU A 540 -20.27 -43.08 17.92
CA GLU A 540 -19.11 -42.19 17.85
C GLU A 540 -19.43 -40.83 17.22
N ILE A 541 -20.37 -40.78 16.27
CA ILE A 541 -20.93 -39.52 15.76
C ILE A 541 -21.59 -38.75 16.91
N GLU A 542 -22.32 -39.41 17.80
CA GLU A 542 -22.94 -38.78 18.98
C GLU A 542 -21.88 -38.17 19.90
N ASN A 543 -20.80 -38.91 20.18
CA ASN A 543 -19.68 -38.43 20.98
C ASN A 543 -18.99 -37.19 20.38
N ARG A 544 -18.91 -37.12 19.05
CA ARG A 544 -18.21 -36.05 18.31
C ARG A 544 -19.12 -34.94 17.80
N ILE A 545 -20.44 -35.04 17.99
CA ILE A 545 -21.44 -34.22 17.29
C ILE A 545 -21.18 -32.71 17.34
N ASN A 546 -20.69 -32.20 18.48
CA ASN A 546 -20.41 -30.77 18.69
C ASN A 546 -19.11 -30.28 18.03
N ARG A 547 -18.22 -31.18 17.59
CA ARG A 547 -16.96 -30.88 16.89
C ARG A 547 -17.03 -31.16 15.40
N LEU A 548 -18.09 -31.82 14.92
CA LEU A 548 -18.26 -32.11 13.50
C LEU A 548 -18.41 -30.83 12.68
N SER A 549 -17.84 -30.86 11.48
CA SER A 549 -17.99 -29.75 10.55
C SER A 549 -19.44 -29.66 10.04
N VAL A 550 -19.87 -28.46 9.63
CA VAL A 550 -21.19 -28.24 9.01
C VAL A 550 -21.38 -29.14 7.78
N LYS A 551 -20.30 -29.44 7.05
CA LYS A 551 -20.30 -30.35 5.89
C LYS A 551 -20.59 -31.80 6.31
N ASP A 552 -20.03 -32.26 7.42
CA ASP A 552 -20.27 -33.61 7.92
C ASP A 552 -21.70 -33.76 8.46
N LEU A 553 -22.23 -32.73 9.14
CA LEU A 553 -23.64 -32.68 9.55
C LEU A 553 -24.60 -32.70 8.34
N TYR A 554 -24.27 -31.97 7.27
CA TYR A 554 -24.99 -32.04 5.99
C TYR A 554 -25.02 -33.47 5.44
N LYS A 555 -23.87 -34.15 5.37
CA LYS A 555 -23.77 -35.53 4.89
C LYS A 555 -24.61 -36.48 5.74
N ILE A 556 -24.54 -36.36 7.07
CA ILE A 556 -25.28 -37.20 8.02
C ILE A 556 -26.79 -37.10 7.81
N TRP A 557 -27.33 -35.87 7.70
CA TRP A 557 -28.78 -35.66 7.61
C TRP A 557 -29.33 -35.75 6.17
N PHE A 558 -28.69 -35.12 5.20
CA PHE A 558 -29.23 -35.03 3.84
C PHE A 558 -28.86 -36.21 2.94
N GLU A 559 -27.67 -36.79 3.11
CA GLU A 559 -27.20 -37.93 2.31
C GLU A 559 -27.42 -39.25 3.06
N GLY A 560 -27.03 -39.31 4.34
CA GLY A 560 -27.16 -40.49 5.20
C GLY A 560 -28.54 -40.72 5.78
N LYS A 561 -29.43 -39.72 5.74
CA LYS A 561 -30.81 -39.76 6.29
C LYS A 561 -30.88 -40.26 7.74
N ILE A 562 -29.90 -39.91 8.58
CA ILE A 562 -29.87 -40.34 9.98
C ILE A 562 -30.83 -39.49 10.81
N ASN A 563 -31.93 -40.09 11.29
CA ASN A 563 -32.94 -39.42 12.12
C ASN A 563 -32.53 -39.37 13.61
N LYS A 564 -31.35 -38.83 13.91
CA LYS A 564 -30.84 -38.63 15.27
C LYS A 564 -30.23 -37.22 15.41
N PHE A 565 -29.85 -36.86 16.62
CA PHE A 565 -29.08 -35.66 16.98
C PHE A 565 -29.84 -34.31 16.97
N PHE A 566 -31.16 -34.31 16.81
CA PHE A 566 -31.97 -33.08 16.88
C PHE A 566 -32.10 -32.51 18.32
N ASN A 567 -31.78 -33.30 19.35
CA ASN A 567 -31.82 -32.85 20.76
C ASN A 567 -30.63 -31.93 21.14
N PHE A 568 -29.63 -31.78 20.27
CA PHE A 568 -28.47 -30.94 20.53
C PHE A 568 -28.73 -29.47 20.15
N SER A 569 -28.90 -28.61 21.14
CA SER A 569 -29.27 -27.18 20.95
C SER A 569 -28.17 -26.31 20.35
N ASN A 570 -26.91 -26.78 20.34
CA ASN A 570 -25.74 -25.98 19.97
C ASN A 570 -25.32 -26.16 18.50
N LEU A 571 -26.06 -26.94 17.71
CA LEU A 571 -25.72 -27.20 16.31
C LEU A 571 -26.23 -26.08 15.39
N ASP A 572 -25.42 -25.72 14.39
CA ASP A 572 -25.76 -24.67 13.43
C ASP A 572 -26.61 -25.21 12.26
N PHE A 573 -27.88 -25.49 12.55
CA PHE A 573 -28.85 -25.97 11.56
C PHE A 573 -29.06 -24.99 10.40
N THR A 574 -28.86 -23.68 10.61
CA THR A 574 -29.05 -22.67 9.55
C THR A 574 -27.97 -22.84 8.49
N SER A 575 -26.70 -22.94 8.90
CA SER A 575 -25.59 -23.15 7.97
C SER A 575 -25.68 -24.49 7.24
N VAL A 576 -26.16 -25.55 7.90
CA VAL A 576 -26.38 -26.85 7.24
C VAL A 576 -27.40 -26.75 6.12
N VAL A 577 -28.52 -26.07 6.34
CA VAL A 577 -29.54 -25.86 5.31
C VAL A 577 -29.02 -24.98 4.17
N LEU A 578 -28.20 -23.97 4.46
CA LEU A 578 -27.57 -23.14 3.42
C LEU A 578 -26.63 -23.98 2.53
N ILE A 579 -25.83 -24.87 3.10
CA ILE A 579 -25.00 -25.81 2.33
C ILE A 579 -25.87 -26.72 1.46
N TYR A 580 -26.95 -27.27 2.00
CA TYR A 580 -27.90 -28.08 1.23
C TYR A 580 -28.47 -27.30 0.03
N CYS A 581 -28.88 -26.05 0.24
CA CYS A 581 -29.41 -25.20 -0.83
C CYS A 581 -28.36 -24.86 -1.88
N GLN A 582 -27.13 -24.56 -1.46
CA GLN A 582 -26.04 -24.23 -2.37
C GLN A 582 -25.63 -25.42 -3.25
N ILE A 583 -25.56 -26.62 -2.68
CA ILE A 583 -25.21 -27.85 -3.43
C ILE A 583 -26.30 -28.20 -4.45
N ASN A 584 -27.57 -28.02 -4.09
CA ASN A 584 -28.71 -28.41 -4.93
C ASN A 584 -29.29 -27.25 -5.77
N ASN A 585 -28.70 -26.06 -5.69
CA ASN A 585 -29.17 -24.82 -6.33
C ASN A 585 -30.64 -24.49 -6.00
N TYR A 586 -31.04 -24.65 -4.74
CA TYR A 586 -32.38 -24.33 -4.25
C TYR A 586 -32.46 -22.92 -3.65
N SER A 587 -33.61 -22.27 -3.81
CA SER A 587 -33.91 -21.03 -3.11
C SER A 587 -34.41 -21.33 -1.69
N ILE A 588 -33.88 -20.61 -0.71
CA ILE A 588 -34.35 -20.63 0.68
C ILE A 588 -35.04 -19.32 1.04
N LYS A 589 -36.21 -19.41 1.67
CA LYS A 589 -36.96 -18.27 2.22
C LYS A 589 -37.32 -18.53 3.67
N TYR A 590 -37.26 -17.49 4.50
CA TYR A 590 -37.75 -17.54 5.87
C TYR A 590 -38.89 -16.56 6.03
N ARG A 591 -40.03 -17.02 6.56
CA ARG A 591 -41.11 -16.15 7.05
C ARG A 591 -40.95 -16.05 8.55
N ILE A 592 -40.80 -14.85 9.09
CA ILE A 592 -40.62 -14.62 10.53
C ILE A 592 -41.53 -13.49 10.97
N GLU A 593 -42.42 -13.77 11.92
CA GLU A 593 -43.43 -12.82 12.43
C GLU A 593 -43.29 -12.69 13.94
N TYR A 594 -43.37 -11.46 14.46
CA TYR A 594 -43.34 -11.19 15.89
C TYR A 594 -44.77 -11.10 16.42
N ASN A 595 -45.10 -11.87 17.44
CA ASN A 595 -46.37 -11.79 18.17
C ASN A 595 -46.18 -10.93 19.43
N PRO A 596 -46.71 -9.69 19.47
CA PRO A 596 -46.55 -8.79 20.61
C PRO A 596 -47.26 -9.28 21.88
N SER A 597 -48.31 -10.09 21.74
CA SER A 597 -49.11 -10.57 22.88
C SER A 597 -48.41 -11.67 23.68
N GLU A 598 -47.57 -12.45 23.02
CA GLU A 598 -46.85 -13.59 23.61
C GLU A 598 -45.33 -13.33 23.73
N GLU A 599 -44.85 -12.18 23.26
CA GLU A 599 -43.43 -11.79 23.18
C GLU A 599 -42.53 -12.81 22.46
N VAL A 600 -43.05 -13.49 21.43
CA VAL A 600 -42.33 -14.52 20.68
C VAL A 600 -42.29 -14.24 19.18
N TYR A 601 -41.25 -14.75 18.53
CA TYR A 601 -41.12 -14.83 17.07
C TYR A 601 -41.57 -16.20 16.60
N SER A 602 -42.50 -16.24 15.66
CA SER A 602 -42.81 -17.43 14.87
C SER A 602 -41.95 -17.43 13.60
N ALA A 603 -41.44 -18.58 13.18
CA ALA A 603 -40.57 -18.72 12.03
C ALA A 603 -40.87 -20.01 11.24
N LEU A 604 -40.81 -19.89 9.93
CA LEU A 604 -40.97 -21.00 8.99
C LEU A 604 -39.86 -20.96 7.92
N CYS A 605 -39.23 -22.10 7.66
CA CYS A 605 -38.22 -22.28 6.62
C CYS A 605 -38.85 -22.93 5.40
N CYS A 606 -38.69 -22.30 4.24
CA CYS A 606 -39.18 -22.80 2.95
C CYS A 606 -38.02 -23.01 1.99
N ILE A 607 -37.92 -24.21 1.43
CA ILE A 607 -36.92 -24.56 0.42
C ILE A 607 -37.66 -25.22 -0.73
N ASN A 608 -37.54 -24.66 -1.94
CA ASN A 608 -38.18 -25.19 -3.14
C ASN A 608 -39.68 -25.52 -2.95
N ASN A 609 -40.43 -24.60 -2.32
CA ASN A 609 -41.87 -24.69 -2.00
C ASN A 609 -42.27 -25.79 -1.00
N LEU A 610 -41.29 -26.43 -0.34
CA LEU A 610 -41.50 -27.35 0.75
C LEU A 610 -41.24 -26.67 2.10
N ILE A 611 -42.07 -26.97 3.08
CA ILE A 611 -41.96 -26.46 4.46
C ILE A 611 -42.09 -27.60 5.47
N SER A 612 -41.65 -27.36 6.70
CA SER A 612 -42.01 -28.20 7.85
C SER A 612 -43.51 -28.04 8.19
N PRO A 613 -44.18 -29.11 8.68
CA PRO A 613 -45.58 -29.03 9.12
C PRO A 613 -45.80 -28.08 10.31
N GLU A 614 -44.77 -27.94 11.16
CA GLU A 614 -44.83 -27.15 12.38
C GLU A 614 -44.15 -25.79 12.20
N ILE A 615 -44.79 -24.75 12.75
CA ILE A 615 -44.22 -23.41 12.86
C ILE A 615 -43.34 -23.37 14.11
N SER A 616 -42.11 -22.91 13.96
CA SER A 616 -41.17 -22.80 15.08
C SER A 616 -41.32 -21.50 15.83
N VAL A 617 -41.30 -21.53 17.17
CA VAL A 617 -41.48 -20.34 18.01
C VAL A 617 -40.32 -20.17 19.00
N ASP A 618 -39.84 -18.93 19.17
CA ASP A 618 -38.84 -18.56 20.18
C ASP A 618 -38.90 -17.06 20.55
N ALA A 619 -38.50 -16.71 21.78
CA ALA A 619 -38.38 -15.32 22.22
C ALA A 619 -37.35 -14.50 21.42
N LYS A 620 -36.36 -15.16 20.79
CA LYS A 620 -35.35 -14.49 19.94
C LYS A 620 -35.52 -14.83 18.47
N LYS A 621 -35.56 -13.80 17.62
CA LYS A 621 -35.62 -13.92 16.15
C LYS A 621 -34.60 -14.92 15.57
N SER A 622 -33.35 -14.87 16.03
CA SER A 622 -32.28 -15.76 15.54
C SER A 622 -32.50 -17.22 15.95
N ARG A 623 -33.01 -17.49 17.15
CA ARG A 623 -33.33 -18.84 17.62
C ARG A 623 -34.59 -19.40 16.97
N ALA A 624 -35.59 -18.57 16.70
CA ALA A 624 -36.76 -18.97 15.93
C ALA A 624 -36.34 -19.43 14.53
N LYS A 625 -35.43 -18.69 13.88
CA LYS A 625 -34.84 -19.06 12.58
C LYS A 625 -34.04 -20.39 12.63
N GLN A 626 -33.25 -20.59 13.67
CA GLN A 626 -32.49 -21.83 13.87
C GLN A 626 -33.42 -23.04 14.08
N LYS A 627 -34.46 -22.89 14.92
CA LYS A 627 -35.51 -23.90 15.13
C LYS A 627 -36.27 -24.22 13.85
N ALA A 628 -36.62 -23.21 13.04
CA ALA A 628 -37.26 -23.43 11.75
C ALA A 628 -36.37 -24.22 10.77
N SER A 629 -35.06 -23.99 10.80
CA SER A 629 -34.09 -24.75 9.99
C SER A 629 -33.97 -26.20 10.48
N MET A 630 -33.94 -26.41 11.80
CA MET A 630 -33.95 -27.74 12.42
C MET A 630 -35.24 -28.51 12.06
N ALA A 631 -36.41 -27.86 12.21
CA ALA A 631 -37.71 -28.44 11.88
C ALA A 631 -37.79 -28.85 10.41
N TYR A 632 -37.20 -28.07 9.51
CA TYR A 632 -37.09 -28.44 8.09
C TYR A 632 -36.22 -29.70 7.90
N ILE A 633 -35.02 -29.77 8.48
CA ILE A 633 -34.14 -30.95 8.36
C ILE A 633 -34.83 -32.18 8.93
N GLN A 634 -35.46 -32.05 10.10
CA GLN A 634 -36.21 -33.14 10.72
C GLN A 634 -37.36 -33.61 9.83
N ALA A 635 -38.13 -32.69 9.25
CA ALA A 635 -39.20 -33.04 8.32
C ALA A 635 -38.66 -33.70 7.03
N TYR A 636 -37.51 -33.24 6.52
CA TYR A 636 -36.84 -33.84 5.36
C TYR A 636 -36.42 -35.29 5.63
N VAL A 637 -35.71 -35.53 6.74
CA VAL A 637 -35.22 -36.88 7.10
C VAL A 637 -36.39 -37.84 7.34
N ASN A 638 -37.50 -37.34 7.90
CA ASN A 638 -38.72 -38.12 8.14
C ASN A 638 -39.66 -38.22 6.93
N ASN A 639 -39.34 -37.58 5.80
CA ASN A 639 -40.21 -37.47 4.62
C ASN A 639 -41.63 -36.92 4.94
N THR A 640 -41.71 -35.92 5.81
CA THR A 640 -42.98 -35.29 6.26
C THR A 640 -43.12 -33.83 5.79
N LEU A 641 -42.27 -33.39 4.86
CA LEU A 641 -42.39 -32.05 4.26
C LEU A 641 -43.72 -31.91 3.50
N ILE A 642 -44.31 -30.72 3.59
CA ILE A 642 -45.57 -30.38 2.92
C ILE A 642 -45.36 -29.27 1.89
N THR A 643 -46.17 -29.27 0.83
CA THR A 643 -46.19 -28.20 -0.18
C THR A 643 -47.03 -27.02 0.29
N ALA A 644 -46.46 -25.82 0.29
CA ALA A 644 -47.16 -24.59 0.68
C ALA A 644 -47.04 -23.51 -0.40
N PRO A 645 -47.83 -23.58 -1.49
CA PRO A 645 -47.78 -22.61 -2.57
C PRO A 645 -48.25 -21.19 -2.16
N ASP A 646 -49.13 -21.07 -1.16
CA ASP A 646 -49.83 -19.80 -0.86
C ASP A 646 -49.25 -19.02 0.35
N ILE A 647 -48.32 -19.59 1.14
CA ILE A 647 -47.78 -18.93 2.35
C ILE A 647 -46.72 -17.86 2.01
N PHE A 648 -46.19 -17.87 0.78
CA PHE A 648 -45.18 -16.92 0.28
C PHE A 648 -45.65 -16.19 -1.00
N ALA A 649 -46.94 -16.26 -1.32
CA ALA A 649 -47.55 -15.60 -2.47
C ALA A 649 -48.18 -14.26 -2.05
N ASP A 650 -47.32 -13.26 -1.83
CA ASP A 650 -47.61 -11.82 -2.01
C ASP A 650 -46.47 -11.00 -1.39
N GLU A 651 -45.55 -10.51 -2.21
CA GLU A 651 -45.01 -9.14 -2.17
C GLU A 651 -44.61 -8.79 -3.60
N ASN A 652 -45.53 -8.13 -4.30
CA ASN A 652 -45.28 -7.51 -5.60
C ASN A 652 -44.26 -6.37 -5.43
N GLU A 653 -43.31 -6.34 -6.35
CA GLU A 653 -42.59 -5.14 -6.76
C GLU A 653 -43.59 -4.01 -7.07
N ASP A 654 -43.18 -2.78 -6.82
CA ASP A 654 -43.83 -1.52 -7.19
C ASP A 654 -45.03 -1.03 -6.35
N ASN A 655 -44.72 -0.25 -5.31
CA ASN A 655 -45.49 0.97 -4.98
C ASN A 655 -44.63 1.94 -4.15
N TYR A 656 -43.91 2.81 -4.84
CA TYR A 656 -43.55 4.12 -4.30
C TYR A 656 -44.71 5.09 -4.58
N PRO A 657 -45.28 5.76 -3.58
CA PRO A 657 -45.83 7.09 -3.77
C PRO A 657 -44.92 8.13 -3.12
N GLU A 658 -44.66 9.17 -3.90
CA GLU A 658 -43.92 10.36 -3.53
C GLU A 658 -44.62 11.18 -2.42
N LYS A 659 -43.77 11.98 -1.75
CA LYS A 659 -44.00 13.04 -0.75
C LYS A 659 -45.34 13.81 -0.82
N ASN A 660 -45.90 14.16 0.35
CA ASN A 660 -45.92 15.56 0.87
C ASN A 660 -46.74 15.76 2.16
N ALA A 661 -46.22 16.68 2.99
CA ALA A 661 -46.88 17.72 3.79
C ALA A 661 -47.82 17.38 4.97
N ASP A 662 -47.27 17.63 6.18
CA ASP A 662 -47.75 18.49 7.28
C ASP A 662 -49.15 18.34 7.94
N GLN A 663 -49.12 18.70 9.24
CA GLN A 663 -50.17 19.04 10.22
C GLN A 663 -50.63 17.91 11.16
N ASP A 664 -50.84 18.09 12.47
CA ASP A 664 -50.58 19.15 13.46
C ASP A 664 -50.97 18.57 14.85
N ASP A 665 -50.47 19.21 15.92
CA ASP A 665 -50.94 19.23 17.33
C ASP A 665 -50.81 17.93 18.18
N ASP A 666 -50.34 17.93 19.44
CA ASP A 666 -50.45 18.94 20.49
C ASP A 666 -49.46 18.70 21.68
N ILE A 667 -49.15 19.77 22.42
CA ILE A 667 -48.59 19.88 23.80
C ILE A 667 -47.05 20.01 24.03
N ASN A 668 -46.65 21.28 24.08
CA ASN A 668 -45.60 22.05 24.82
C ASN A 668 -45.29 21.62 26.29
N PRO A 669 -44.39 22.27 27.10
CA PRO A 669 -43.33 23.26 26.84
C PRO A 669 -41.98 22.96 27.58
N LYS A 670 -40.81 23.52 27.26
CA LYS A 670 -40.42 24.92 27.53
C LYS A 670 -39.17 25.34 26.74
N LYS A 671 -39.34 26.48 26.08
CA LYS A 671 -38.34 27.44 25.63
C LYS A 671 -37.50 27.98 26.79
N ASP A 672 -36.28 28.39 26.49
CA ASP A 672 -35.98 29.82 26.53
C ASP A 672 -35.01 30.21 25.41
N ILE A 673 -35.39 31.31 24.76
CA ILE A 673 -34.80 31.98 23.61
C ILE A 673 -34.08 33.22 24.13
N VAL A 674 -32.88 33.54 23.64
CA VAL A 674 -32.54 34.93 23.27
C VAL A 674 -31.72 34.92 21.98
N ASN A 675 -32.23 35.69 21.00
CA ASN A 675 -31.75 35.90 19.64
C ASN A 675 -30.68 37.00 19.52
N SER A 676 -30.04 36.96 18.35
CA SER A 676 -29.48 38.08 17.55
C SER A 676 -28.16 38.68 18.04
N ILE A 677 -27.20 39.07 17.18
CA ILE A 677 -27.33 39.87 15.95
C ILE A 677 -26.24 39.51 14.91
N ASP A 678 -26.66 39.59 13.63
CA ASP A 678 -25.91 39.55 12.37
C ASP A 678 -24.64 40.43 12.28
N ASN A 679 -23.70 39.99 11.43
CA ASN A 679 -23.12 40.87 10.41
C ASN A 679 -22.61 40.04 9.22
N ASN A 680 -23.27 40.26 8.08
CA ASN A 680 -22.95 39.75 6.75
C ASN A 680 -21.72 40.47 6.16
N GLU A 681 -20.75 39.69 5.69
CA GLU A 681 -19.99 40.00 4.47
C GLU A 681 -20.08 38.78 3.54
N GLU A 682 -20.73 38.97 2.40
CA GLU A 682 -21.01 37.95 1.40
C GLU A 682 -19.71 37.44 0.76
N LYS A 683 -19.39 36.16 1.00
CA LYS A 683 -18.45 35.40 0.15
C LYS A 683 -19.17 35.03 -1.16
N PRO A 684 -18.48 35.07 -2.32
CA PRO A 684 -19.08 34.62 -3.57
C PRO A 684 -19.41 33.12 -3.49
N THR A 685 -20.67 32.79 -3.69
CA THR A 685 -21.20 31.42 -3.72
C THR A 685 -20.56 30.59 -4.84
N LYS A 686 -19.80 29.56 -4.45
CA LYS A 686 -19.27 28.49 -5.33
C LYS A 686 -20.42 27.85 -6.13
N LEU A 687 -20.45 28.01 -7.45
CA LEU A 687 -21.22 27.12 -8.34
C LEU A 687 -20.53 25.75 -8.34
N ASN A 688 -21.06 24.80 -7.57
CA ASN A 688 -20.61 23.41 -7.60
C ASN A 688 -21.15 22.77 -8.89
N VAL A 689 -20.32 22.67 -9.93
CA VAL A 689 -20.69 22.06 -11.21
C VAL A 689 -20.92 20.56 -11.00
N ASP A 690 -22.13 20.07 -11.30
CA ASP A 690 -22.46 18.64 -11.24
C ASP A 690 -22.01 17.92 -12.51
N TRP A 691 -20.81 17.35 -12.47
CA TRP A 691 -20.18 16.63 -13.59
C TRP A 691 -20.85 15.30 -13.89
N VAL A 692 -21.43 14.64 -12.90
CA VAL A 692 -22.21 13.40 -13.11
C VAL A 692 -23.42 13.71 -13.96
N SER A 693 -24.18 14.75 -13.60
CA SER A 693 -25.35 15.18 -14.38
C SER A 693 -24.97 15.62 -15.79
N LYS A 694 -23.85 16.36 -15.95
CA LYS A 694 -23.35 16.73 -17.28
C LYS A 694 -23.00 15.53 -18.15
N LEU A 695 -22.28 14.54 -17.62
CA LEU A 695 -21.91 13.34 -18.38
C LEU A 695 -23.16 12.53 -18.76
N HIS A 696 -24.13 12.39 -17.85
CA HIS A 696 -25.41 11.75 -18.16
C HIS A 696 -26.18 12.50 -19.25
N TYR A 697 -26.24 13.83 -19.20
CA TYR A 697 -26.86 14.65 -20.24
C TYR A 697 -26.18 14.45 -21.60
N LEU A 698 -24.85 14.45 -21.64
CA LEU A 698 -24.09 14.20 -22.87
C LEU A 698 -24.41 12.82 -23.46
N CYS A 699 -24.50 11.78 -22.63
CA CYS A 699 -24.87 10.44 -23.07
C CYS A 699 -26.28 10.41 -23.65
N GLN A 700 -27.23 11.12 -23.03
CA GLN A 700 -28.60 11.24 -23.54
C GLN A 700 -28.64 11.99 -24.88
N ALA A 701 -27.94 13.11 -24.99
CA ALA A 701 -27.90 13.93 -26.20
C ALA A 701 -27.30 13.19 -27.41
N ASN A 702 -26.36 12.27 -27.17
CA ASN A 702 -25.69 11.49 -28.22
C ASN A 702 -26.23 10.04 -28.35
N HIS A 703 -27.32 9.69 -27.67
CA HIS A 703 -27.90 8.34 -27.65
C HIS A 703 -26.93 7.23 -27.23
N TRP A 704 -25.98 7.53 -26.33
CA TRP A 704 -25.06 6.56 -25.76
C TRP A 704 -25.68 5.83 -24.57
N LYS A 705 -25.15 4.65 -24.24
CA LYS A 705 -25.51 3.95 -22.99
C LYS A 705 -25.11 4.80 -21.79
N SER A 706 -25.84 4.68 -20.69
CA SER A 706 -25.48 5.38 -19.45
C SER A 706 -24.10 4.93 -18.94
N PRO A 707 -23.31 5.83 -18.34
CA PRO A 707 -22.02 5.48 -17.75
C PRO A 707 -22.18 4.53 -16.57
N GLU A 708 -21.35 3.49 -16.53
CA GLU A 708 -21.23 2.56 -15.40
C GLU A 708 -20.18 3.06 -14.41
N TYR A 709 -20.44 2.90 -13.11
CA TYR A 709 -19.56 3.38 -12.04
C TYR A 709 -19.16 2.25 -11.10
N ILE A 710 -17.87 1.98 -11.00
CA ILE A 710 -17.28 0.93 -10.16
C ILE A 710 -16.50 1.60 -9.03
N PHE A 711 -16.69 1.19 -7.78
CA PHE A 711 -16.12 1.86 -6.60
C PHE A 711 -15.21 0.94 -5.78
N ASP A 712 -14.06 1.47 -5.36
CA ASP A 712 -13.20 0.85 -4.35
C ASP A 712 -13.05 1.78 -3.12
N ASN A 713 -12.85 1.20 -1.93
CA ASN A 713 -12.65 1.93 -0.67
C ASN A 713 -11.24 1.70 -0.13
N PHE A 714 -10.50 2.79 0.14
CA PHE A 714 -9.12 2.79 0.63
C PHE A 714 -9.01 3.28 2.08
N GLY A 715 -10.12 3.26 2.83
CA GLY A 715 -10.19 3.70 4.22
C GLY A 715 -10.27 5.22 4.36
N THR A 716 -9.29 5.94 3.83
CA THR A 716 -9.25 7.42 3.87
C THR A 716 -9.90 8.09 2.65
N PHE A 717 -10.16 7.34 1.57
CA PHE A 717 -10.80 7.81 0.35
C PHE A 717 -11.42 6.66 -0.46
N PHE A 718 -12.18 7.00 -1.50
CA PHE A 718 -12.77 6.11 -2.49
C PHE A 718 -12.17 6.37 -3.87
N SER A 719 -12.03 5.33 -4.69
CA SER A 719 -11.91 5.47 -6.16
C SER A 719 -13.28 5.26 -6.80
N CYS A 720 -13.42 5.79 -8.01
CA CYS A 720 -14.51 5.47 -8.90
C CYS A 720 -13.97 5.34 -10.32
N ILE A 721 -14.19 4.19 -10.97
CA ILE A 721 -13.95 4.02 -12.40
C ILE A 721 -15.28 4.25 -13.11
N VAL A 722 -15.32 5.24 -14.00
CA VAL A 722 -16.42 5.41 -14.94
C VAL A 722 -16.10 4.69 -16.24
N VAL A 723 -17.05 3.92 -16.75
CA VAL A 723 -16.94 3.16 -18.00
C VAL A 723 -18.08 3.58 -18.92
N LEU A 724 -17.76 4.00 -20.13
CA LEU A 724 -18.75 4.42 -21.12
C LEU A 724 -18.45 3.79 -22.48
N SER A 725 -19.47 3.21 -23.11
CA SER A 725 -19.36 2.66 -24.46
C SER A 725 -19.83 3.69 -25.49
N VAL A 726 -18.91 4.15 -26.34
CA VAL A 726 -19.16 5.15 -27.41
C VAL A 726 -18.71 4.54 -28.74
N GLU A 727 -19.63 4.37 -29.69
CA GLU A 727 -19.34 3.99 -31.09
C GLU A 727 -18.29 2.87 -31.26
N ASN A 728 -18.50 1.74 -30.57
CA ASN A 728 -17.62 0.55 -30.53
C ASN A 728 -16.28 0.72 -29.78
N LYS A 729 -16.08 1.81 -29.04
CA LYS A 729 -14.97 1.99 -28.10
C LYS A 729 -15.48 2.02 -26.67
N VAL A 730 -14.74 1.38 -25.76
CA VAL A 730 -14.99 1.47 -24.32
C VAL A 730 -14.01 2.48 -23.76
N LEU A 731 -14.52 3.65 -23.38
CA LEU A 731 -13.78 4.70 -22.72
C LEU A 731 -13.84 4.49 -21.21
N LYS A 732 -12.74 4.79 -20.52
CA LYS A 732 -12.64 4.65 -19.07
C LYS A 732 -11.84 5.79 -18.48
N SER A 733 -12.32 6.30 -17.35
CA SER A 733 -11.54 7.20 -16.50
C SER A 733 -11.75 6.84 -15.05
N LYS A 734 -10.73 7.12 -14.23
CA LYS A 734 -10.73 6.87 -12.80
C LYS A 734 -10.67 8.22 -12.07
N GLY A 735 -11.56 8.41 -11.12
CA GLY A 735 -11.57 9.53 -10.21
C GLY A 735 -11.54 9.05 -8.76
N TYR A 736 -11.37 9.99 -7.84
CA TYR A 736 -11.18 9.69 -6.43
C TYR A 736 -11.84 10.75 -5.56
N GLY A 737 -12.17 10.42 -4.31
CA GLY A 737 -12.78 11.37 -3.40
C GLY A 737 -12.97 10.83 -1.99
N LYS A 738 -13.24 11.72 -1.02
CA LYS A 738 -13.42 11.35 0.39
C LYS A 738 -14.70 10.54 0.62
N SER A 739 -15.66 10.63 -0.29
CA SER A 739 -16.88 9.82 -0.34
C SER A 739 -17.07 9.20 -1.73
N LYS A 740 -17.94 8.18 -1.84
CA LYS A 740 -18.37 7.64 -3.14
C LYS A 740 -18.93 8.74 -4.05
N LYS A 741 -19.66 9.71 -3.49
CA LYS A 741 -20.22 10.83 -4.25
C LYS A 741 -19.11 11.69 -4.86
N ASP A 742 -18.10 12.04 -4.08
CA ASP A 742 -16.98 12.86 -4.54
C ASP A 742 -16.14 12.11 -5.57
N ALA A 743 -15.88 10.81 -5.35
CA ALA A 743 -15.16 9.98 -6.30
C ALA A 743 -15.90 9.86 -7.64
N LYS A 744 -17.24 9.76 -7.60
CA LYS A 744 -18.10 9.73 -8.79
C LYS A 744 -18.07 11.06 -9.57
N GLN A 745 -18.11 12.19 -8.86
CA GLN A 745 -17.99 13.52 -9.45
C GLN A 745 -16.62 13.72 -10.11
N SER A 746 -15.55 13.42 -9.38
CA SER A 746 -14.18 13.46 -9.89
C SER A 746 -14.01 12.56 -11.12
N ALA A 747 -14.51 11.32 -11.08
CA ALA A 747 -14.40 10.39 -12.21
C ALA A 747 -15.12 10.91 -13.45
N SER A 748 -16.30 11.52 -13.27
CA SER A 748 -17.07 12.10 -14.39
C SER A 748 -16.39 13.36 -14.95
N GLN A 749 -15.80 14.19 -14.10
CA GLN A 749 -15.03 15.37 -14.51
C GLN A 749 -13.79 14.97 -15.32
N VAL A 750 -12.98 14.06 -14.76
CA VAL A 750 -11.77 13.54 -15.43
C VAL A 750 -12.14 12.92 -16.77
N PHE A 751 -13.23 12.16 -16.83
CA PHE A 751 -13.71 11.55 -18.06
C PHE A 751 -14.03 12.57 -19.14
N MET A 752 -14.80 13.61 -18.79
CA MET A 752 -15.17 14.67 -19.73
C MET A 752 -13.93 15.39 -20.28
N ILE A 753 -12.97 15.70 -19.40
CA ILE A 753 -11.75 16.42 -19.77
C ILE A 753 -10.81 15.54 -20.60
N GLN A 754 -10.54 14.32 -20.14
CA GLN A 754 -9.58 13.38 -20.75
C GLN A 754 -9.99 13.02 -22.18
N HIS A 755 -11.29 12.89 -22.42
CA HIS A 755 -11.83 12.53 -23.72
C HIS A 755 -12.27 13.75 -24.56
N GLN A 756 -11.95 14.97 -24.11
CA GLN A 756 -12.32 16.23 -24.78
C GLN A 756 -13.81 16.29 -25.13
N LEU A 757 -14.63 15.74 -24.25
CA LEU A 757 -16.07 15.74 -24.36
C LEU A 757 -16.56 17.10 -23.83
N GLU A 758 -16.31 18.17 -24.58
CA GLU A 758 -16.94 19.44 -24.31
C GLU A 758 -18.43 19.37 -24.68
N THR A 759 -19.24 20.13 -23.93
CA THR A 759 -20.71 20.21 -24.03
C THR A 759 -21.24 20.62 -25.38
#